data_AF-U7R6C7-F1
#
_entry.id   AF-U7R6C7-F1
#
_cell.length_a   1.000
_cell.length_b   1.000
_cell.length_c   1.000
_cell.angle_alpha   90.00
_cell.angle_beta   90.00
_cell.angle_gamma   90.00
#
_symmetry.space_group_name_H-M   'P 1'
#
loop_
_entity.id
_entity.type
_entity.pdbx_description
1 polymer ?
#
loop_
_entity_poly.entity_id
_entity_poly.type
_entity_poly.pdbx_seq_one_letter_code
_entity_poly.pdbx_strand_id
1 'polypeptide(L)'
;MDDHGGIDIDVSGPVFINTNIQPSNVKITVKTVKENGELESKPYTAHDKALVKPPLSFEEMCYQFNGLEEIDVSKLKFKDNEASIDVIFTAFADAFESGKEQRNLGEEHFSIRIIKKANVDDVLILHHDSSGAQYMQWGAYRTRLNTLFARKLISRANAGIDTILSMDTQNIQEPKLGESSPNAMEPMDFSGANSLYFWELFYYTPMLIAQRLLHEQNFDEANRWLKYVWNPSGYIKHDQVQDYHWNVRPLQEDTSWNDDPLDSVDPDAIAQHDPMHYKVATFMRTLDLLMARGDYAYRQLERDTLNEAKMWYMQALHLLGDKPDLSLNSTWNDKSLNDAANPERQKEHSRAIAALQTNNFEQHDNPTDLFLPQVNEVMLNYWQTLEQRLYNLRHNLSIDGQPLHLPIYATPADPKALLSAAVASSQGGSSLPTSFMSLWRFPHMLENARGMVSQLTQFGSTLQNIIERQDAEALNTLLQNQAAELILTNLSVQDKTIEELDAEKTVLEKTRLGAQSRFNSYSKLYDENINSGERQALDMRVASQSITAGLKGLHMAAAALDMVPNIYGMAVGGSHYGAIANAIAIGGGIAADGLLIEADKVSQSEIWRRRRQEWEIQRNNAQAELKQIDAQLGSLTVRREAAVLQKTSLKTQQEQTHAQLVFLQRKFSNQALYNWLRGRLAAIYFQFYDLAVSRCLMAEMAYRWETNETNASFIKPGAWQGTHAGLLAGETLMLNLAQMEDAHLRQDQRVLEVERTVSLAEIYKDGNGEFSLTEEIAKLVKDESGSAISGNNTLKFGTGDAQTSLQASISLADLQIRKDYPEGSGVGNVRRIKQISVTLPALLGPYQDVQAILSYGNKTGLAKGCEALAISHGMNDSGQFQLDFNDGKFLPFEGIDVDQGTLTLSFPNATGKQKTMLESLNDIILHIHYTIRQ
;
A
#
# COMPACT_ATOMS: atom_id res chain seq x y z
N MET A 1 -19.82 -60.43 8.42
CA MET A 1 -18.99 -61.65 8.51
C MET A 1 -17.61 -61.30 9.01
N ASP A 2 -17.35 -61.15 10.31
CA ASP A 2 -18.22 -60.86 11.44
C ASP A 2 -17.39 -60.04 12.44
N ASP A 3 -18.11 -59.09 13.01
CA ASP A 3 -17.73 -58.18 14.06
C ASP A 3 -17.58 -58.97 15.36
N HIS A 4 -16.37 -59.00 15.94
CA HIS A 4 -16.18 -59.04 17.40
C HIS A 4 -14.82 -58.43 17.71
N GLY A 5 -14.83 -57.27 18.39
CA GLY A 5 -13.66 -56.68 19.03
C GLY A 5 -13.07 -57.66 20.05
N GLY A 6 -12.10 -58.45 19.60
CA GLY A 6 -11.30 -59.37 20.40
C GLY A 6 -9.88 -58.84 20.54
N ILE A 7 -9.34 -58.89 21.75
CA ILE A 7 -7.96 -58.51 22.06
C ILE A 7 -7.02 -59.51 21.36
N ASP A 8 -6.07 -59.00 20.58
CA ASP A 8 -4.97 -59.79 19.98
C ASP A 8 -3.73 -59.69 20.89
N ILE A 9 -3.14 -60.83 21.26
CA ILE A 9 -1.98 -60.90 22.16
C ILE A 9 -0.94 -61.86 21.57
N ASP A 10 0.20 -61.31 21.14
CA ASP A 10 1.38 -62.08 20.77
C ASP A 10 2.13 -62.54 22.01
N VAL A 11 1.95 -63.82 22.39
CA VAL A 11 2.72 -64.45 23.47
C VAL A 11 3.97 -65.11 22.90
N SER A 12 5.14 -64.53 23.19
CA SER A 12 6.46 -65.04 22.76
C SER A 12 7.45 -65.15 23.93
N GLY A 13 8.51 -65.95 23.75
CA GLY A 13 9.54 -66.16 24.78
C GLY A 13 9.06 -66.93 26.03
N PRO A 14 8.46 -68.13 25.89
CA PRO A 14 8.00 -68.89 27.06
C PRO A 14 9.19 -69.25 27.97
N VAL A 15 9.10 -68.83 29.24
CA VAL A 15 10.07 -69.19 30.27
C VAL A 15 9.45 -70.23 31.19
N PHE A 16 10.04 -71.42 31.20
CA PHE A 16 9.68 -72.45 32.16
C PHE A 16 10.26 -72.10 33.53
N ILE A 17 9.40 -72.07 34.54
CA ILE A 17 9.79 -71.74 35.91
C ILE A 17 9.50 -72.92 36.82
N ASN A 18 10.46 -73.22 37.69
CA ASN A 18 10.23 -74.10 38.84
C ASN A 18 10.01 -73.20 40.06
N THR A 19 8.87 -73.36 40.72
CA THR A 19 8.52 -72.57 41.91
C THR A 19 8.96 -73.25 43.20
N ASN A 20 9.55 -74.44 43.12
CA ASN A 20 10.05 -75.14 44.29
C ASN A 20 11.30 -74.45 44.84
N ILE A 21 11.34 -74.27 46.16
CA ILE A 21 12.45 -73.64 46.88
C ILE A 21 12.95 -74.62 47.92
N GLN A 22 14.13 -75.20 47.69
CA GLN A 22 14.76 -76.03 48.69
C GLN A 22 15.38 -75.17 49.79
N PRO A 23 15.28 -75.55 51.07
CA PRO A 23 15.96 -74.85 52.16
C PRO A 23 17.49 -74.71 51.96
N SER A 24 18.13 -75.60 51.19
CA SER A 24 19.56 -75.50 50.86
C SER A 24 19.90 -74.31 49.95
N ASN A 25 18.88 -73.79 49.27
CA ASN A 25 19.00 -72.69 48.32
C ASN A 25 18.64 -71.33 48.96
N VAL A 26 18.18 -71.32 50.22
CA VAL A 26 17.99 -70.09 51.00
C VAL A 26 19.22 -69.90 51.88
N LYS A 27 19.91 -68.76 51.74
CA LYS A 27 21.22 -68.52 52.36
C LYS A 27 21.28 -67.13 52.98
N ILE A 28 22.04 -67.02 54.06
CA ILE A 28 22.51 -65.76 54.64
C ILE A 28 24.02 -65.75 54.49
N THR A 29 24.57 -64.73 53.84
CA THR A 29 26.02 -64.52 53.76
C THR A 29 26.42 -63.35 54.64
N VAL A 30 27.27 -63.60 55.62
CA VAL A 30 27.83 -62.55 56.48
C VAL A 30 29.23 -62.21 55.96
N LYS A 31 29.47 -60.93 55.68
CA LYS A 31 30.75 -60.39 55.23
C LYS A 31 31.33 -59.47 56.30
N THR A 32 32.59 -59.71 56.67
CA THR A 32 33.34 -58.88 57.62
C THR A 32 34.74 -58.59 57.09
N VAL A 33 35.24 -57.37 57.33
CA VAL A 33 36.61 -56.98 56.97
C VAL A 33 37.51 -57.08 58.20
N LYS A 34 38.50 -57.97 58.15
CA LYS A 34 39.47 -58.17 59.24
C LYS A 34 40.52 -57.05 59.29
N GLU A 35 41.21 -56.89 60.43
CA GLU A 35 42.28 -55.88 60.62
C GLU A 35 43.37 -55.92 59.54
N ASN A 36 43.71 -57.12 59.03
CA ASN A 36 44.67 -57.30 57.93
C ASN A 36 44.13 -56.88 56.55
N GLY A 37 42.89 -56.38 56.47
CA GLY A 37 42.20 -56.00 55.23
C GLY A 37 41.57 -57.17 54.48
N GLU A 38 41.64 -58.38 55.01
CA GLU A 38 41.07 -59.58 54.38
C GLU A 38 39.54 -59.60 54.54
N LEU A 39 38.84 -59.80 53.43
CA LEU A 39 37.39 -59.96 53.41
C LEU A 39 37.04 -61.41 53.77
N GLU A 40 36.43 -61.61 54.93
CA GLU A 40 35.86 -62.90 55.31
C GLU A 40 34.39 -62.92 54.92
N SER A 41 34.00 -63.88 54.08
CA SER A 41 32.62 -64.07 53.62
C SER A 41 32.14 -65.47 53.99
N LYS A 42 31.21 -65.57 54.94
CA LYS A 42 30.70 -66.85 55.46
C LYS A 42 29.23 -67.05 55.07
N PRO A 43 28.91 -68.06 54.23
CA PRO A 43 27.53 -68.40 53.89
C PRO A 43 26.92 -69.40 54.89
N TYR A 44 25.67 -69.18 55.25
CA TYR A 44 24.84 -70.04 56.10
C TYR A 44 23.58 -70.44 55.33
N THR A 45 23.27 -71.74 55.23
CA THR A 45 22.07 -72.19 54.51
C THR A 45 20.91 -72.46 55.47
N ALA A 46 19.68 -72.24 55.03
CA ALA A 46 18.48 -72.51 55.82
C ALA A 46 18.29 -74.03 56.03
N HIS A 47 18.87 -74.89 55.19
CA HIS A 47 18.87 -76.34 55.39
C HIS A 47 19.51 -76.73 56.73
N ASP A 48 20.63 -76.10 57.06
CA ASP A 48 21.43 -76.44 58.24
C ASP A 48 21.05 -75.60 59.47
N LYS A 49 20.53 -74.39 59.25
CA LYS A 49 20.40 -73.37 60.30
C LYS A 49 18.96 -72.93 60.61
N ALA A 50 17.96 -73.28 59.79
CA ALA A 50 16.57 -72.90 60.10
C ALA A 50 15.95 -73.80 61.17
N LEU A 51 15.32 -73.20 62.18
CA LEU A 51 14.68 -73.92 63.29
C LEU A 51 13.41 -74.66 62.85
N VAL A 52 12.59 -73.99 62.02
CA VAL A 52 11.33 -74.50 61.47
C VAL A 52 11.30 -74.16 59.99
N LYS A 53 11.00 -75.16 59.15
CA LYS A 53 10.82 -74.96 57.71
C LYS A 53 9.40 -74.43 57.47
N PRO A 54 9.22 -73.25 56.85
CA PRO A 54 7.89 -72.68 56.65
C PRO A 54 7.05 -73.54 55.70
N PRO A 55 5.70 -73.49 55.80
CA PRO A 55 4.83 -74.07 54.80
C PRO A 55 5.10 -73.42 53.43
N LEU A 56 4.98 -74.20 52.34
CA LEU A 56 5.11 -73.67 50.98
C LEU A 56 3.92 -72.75 50.70
N SER A 57 4.17 -71.45 50.58
CA SER A 57 3.18 -70.43 50.25
C SER A 57 3.79 -69.42 49.29
N PHE A 58 3.01 -68.97 48.31
CA PHE A 58 3.42 -67.86 47.44
C PHE A 58 3.32 -66.50 48.14
N GLU A 59 2.53 -66.40 49.22
CA GLU A 59 2.38 -65.14 49.97
C GLU A 59 3.61 -64.87 50.84
N GLU A 60 4.04 -65.84 51.65
CA GLU A 60 5.16 -65.67 52.57
C GLU A 60 5.79 -67.02 52.96
N MET A 61 7.13 -67.08 52.96
CA MET A 61 7.92 -68.19 53.50
C MET A 61 8.97 -67.67 54.48
N CYS A 62 8.64 -67.66 55.77
CA CYS A 62 9.54 -67.14 56.81
C CYS A 62 10.57 -68.20 57.26
N TYR A 63 11.85 -67.96 56.98
CA TYR A 63 12.96 -68.82 57.42
C TYR A 63 13.64 -68.23 58.66
N GLN A 64 13.31 -68.76 59.84
CA GLN A 64 13.95 -68.35 61.10
C GLN A 64 15.28 -69.10 61.31
N PHE A 65 16.39 -68.38 61.21
CA PHE A 65 17.73 -68.91 61.47
C PHE A 65 18.03 -68.95 62.98
N ASN A 66 18.63 -70.04 63.45
CA ASN A 66 19.23 -70.13 64.77
C ASN A 66 20.49 -69.25 64.83
N GLY A 67 20.99 -69.01 66.05
CA GLY A 67 22.21 -68.23 66.27
C GLY A 67 23.29 -68.55 65.24
N LEU A 68 23.61 -67.55 64.43
CA LEU A 68 24.76 -67.61 63.52
C LEU A 68 26.04 -67.62 64.37
N GLU A 69 27.17 -67.96 63.78
CA GLU A 69 28.44 -68.03 64.50
C GLU A 69 28.75 -66.69 65.20
N GLU A 70 29.33 -66.75 66.39
CA GLU A 70 29.75 -65.55 67.12
C GLU A 70 30.84 -64.81 66.32
N ILE A 71 30.56 -63.56 65.95
CA ILE A 71 31.50 -62.72 65.22
C ILE A 71 32.38 -61.99 66.23
N ASP A 72 33.68 -62.26 66.20
CA ASP A 72 34.65 -61.57 67.04
C ASP A 72 34.89 -60.14 66.53
N VAL A 73 34.15 -59.19 67.12
CA VAL A 73 34.20 -57.76 66.80
C VAL A 73 35.61 -57.17 67.00
N SER A 74 36.45 -57.75 67.86
CA SER A 74 37.80 -57.24 68.12
C SER A 74 38.73 -57.33 66.90
N LYS A 75 38.40 -58.17 65.92
CA LYS A 75 39.20 -58.40 64.71
C LYS A 75 38.74 -57.57 63.51
N LEU A 76 37.70 -56.74 63.67
CA LEU A 76 37.20 -55.89 62.59
C LEU A 76 38.15 -54.72 62.34
N LYS A 77 38.31 -54.35 61.08
CA LYS A 77 39.02 -53.11 60.73
C LYS A 77 38.13 -51.90 60.98
N PHE A 78 38.48 -51.10 61.98
CA PHE A 78 37.83 -49.82 62.25
C PHE A 78 38.51 -48.69 61.46
N LYS A 79 37.72 -47.86 60.78
CA LYS A 79 38.13 -46.59 60.19
C LYS A 79 37.31 -45.48 60.84
N ASP A 80 37.95 -44.44 61.35
CA ASP A 80 37.28 -43.35 62.08
C ASP A 80 36.39 -43.86 63.24
N ASN A 81 36.87 -44.89 63.94
CA ASN A 81 36.17 -45.62 65.01
C ASN A 81 34.89 -46.37 64.57
N GLU A 82 34.63 -46.51 63.28
CA GLU A 82 33.48 -47.23 62.73
C GLU A 82 33.92 -48.48 61.94
N ALA A 83 33.15 -49.56 62.04
CA ALA A 83 33.23 -50.75 61.21
C ALA A 83 31.82 -51.23 60.84
N SER A 84 31.68 -51.96 59.73
CA SER A 84 30.41 -52.54 59.29
C SER A 84 30.48 -54.07 59.17
N ILE A 85 29.38 -54.73 59.49
CA ILE A 85 29.14 -56.15 59.22
C ILE A 85 28.01 -56.24 58.22
N ASP A 86 28.29 -56.69 57.00
CA ASP A 86 27.28 -56.78 55.95
C ASP A 86 26.63 -58.16 55.95
N VAL A 87 25.30 -58.20 55.98
CA VAL A 87 24.50 -59.43 56.02
C VAL A 87 23.62 -59.47 54.77
N ILE A 88 23.85 -60.47 53.92
CA ILE A 88 23.17 -60.61 52.63
C ILE A 88 22.26 -61.83 52.68
N PHE A 89 20.95 -61.62 52.64
CA PHE A 89 19.96 -62.67 52.48
C PHE A 89 19.79 -62.95 51.00
N THR A 90 19.82 -64.22 50.59
CA THR A 90 19.63 -64.63 49.20
C THR A 90 18.85 -65.93 49.14
N ALA A 91 17.99 -66.09 48.13
CA ALA A 91 17.24 -67.32 47.93
C ALA A 91 17.23 -67.71 46.46
N PHE A 92 17.33 -69.01 46.18
CA PHE A 92 17.24 -69.52 44.81
C PHE A 92 16.13 -70.57 44.69
N ALA A 93 15.35 -70.52 43.62
CA ALA A 93 14.46 -71.61 43.24
C ALA A 93 15.26 -72.74 42.59
N ASP A 94 14.74 -73.96 42.67
CA ASP A 94 15.33 -75.12 42.02
C ASP A 94 15.43 -74.92 40.50
N ALA A 95 16.42 -75.54 39.89
CA ALA A 95 16.51 -75.58 38.44
C ALA A 95 15.30 -76.32 37.86
N PHE A 96 14.83 -75.89 36.68
CA PHE A 96 13.72 -76.54 35.98
C PHE A 96 14.13 -77.89 35.37
N GLU A 97 15.40 -78.03 34.95
CA GLU A 97 15.99 -79.28 34.45
C GLU A 97 17.34 -79.56 35.15
N SER A 98 17.66 -80.85 35.34
CA SER A 98 18.91 -81.29 35.97
C SER A 98 20.12 -80.82 35.15
N GLY A 99 20.98 -79.97 35.73
CA GLY A 99 22.16 -79.39 35.09
C GLY A 99 22.03 -77.93 34.63
N LYS A 100 20.87 -77.28 34.81
CA LYS A 100 20.69 -75.83 34.59
C LYS A 100 20.93 -75.03 35.89
N GLU A 101 21.26 -73.73 35.76
CA GLU A 101 21.48 -72.84 36.90
C GLU A 101 20.18 -72.61 37.70
N GLN A 102 20.33 -72.50 39.02
CA GLN A 102 19.23 -72.14 39.93
C GLN A 102 18.83 -70.68 39.72
N ARG A 103 17.54 -70.39 39.71
CA ARG A 103 17.05 -69.02 39.50
C ARG A 103 17.08 -68.24 40.82
N ASN A 104 17.85 -67.14 40.89
CA ASN A 104 17.84 -66.23 42.04
C ASN A 104 16.44 -65.60 42.21
N LEU A 105 15.91 -65.66 43.41
CA LEU A 105 14.59 -65.12 43.78
C LEU A 105 14.68 -63.68 44.31
N GLY A 106 15.89 -63.21 44.60
CA GLY A 106 16.14 -61.89 45.15
C GLY A 106 17.24 -61.93 46.21
N GLU A 107 17.80 -60.75 46.48
CA GLU A 107 18.75 -60.53 47.57
C GLU A 107 18.31 -59.33 48.39
N GLU A 108 18.54 -59.39 49.70
CA GLU A 108 18.33 -58.27 50.61
C GLU A 108 19.61 -58.05 51.42
N HIS A 109 20.11 -56.81 51.43
CA HIS A 109 21.40 -56.44 51.99
C HIS A 109 21.19 -55.58 53.23
N PHE A 110 21.72 -56.01 54.36
CA PHE A 110 21.75 -55.26 55.62
C PHE A 110 23.20 -54.93 55.99
N SER A 111 23.41 -53.81 56.67
CA SER A 111 24.71 -53.45 57.24
C SER A 111 24.56 -53.10 58.72
N ILE A 112 25.24 -53.84 59.59
CA ILE A 112 25.24 -53.61 61.03
C ILE A 112 26.45 -52.73 61.35
N ARG A 113 26.19 -51.48 61.74
CA ARG A 113 27.22 -50.51 62.12
C ARG A 113 27.73 -50.77 63.54
N ILE A 114 29.05 -50.88 63.68
CA ILE A 114 29.76 -51.04 64.94
C ILE A 114 30.63 -49.80 65.18
N ILE A 115 30.41 -49.10 66.29
CA ILE A 115 31.20 -47.92 66.67
C ILE A 115 32.03 -48.26 67.90
N LYS A 116 33.35 -48.15 67.79
CA LYS A 116 34.30 -48.34 68.89
C LYS A 116 34.47 -47.02 69.64
N LYS A 117 34.10 -46.98 70.92
CA LYS A 117 34.42 -45.82 71.76
C LYS A 117 35.95 -45.74 71.94
N ALA A 118 36.57 -44.69 71.44
CA ALA A 118 38.01 -44.47 71.63
C ALA A 118 38.33 -44.21 73.12
N ASN A 119 39.41 -44.80 73.62
CA ASN A 119 39.91 -44.61 74.98
C ASN A 119 41.05 -43.57 74.93
N VAL A 120 40.69 -42.30 74.77
CA VAL A 120 41.62 -41.16 74.79
C VAL A 120 41.19 -40.22 75.90
N ASP A 121 42.13 -39.76 76.75
CA ASP A 121 41.89 -38.85 77.87
C ASP A 121 41.56 -37.40 77.43
N ASP A 122 41.46 -37.14 76.12
CA ASP A 122 41.16 -35.83 75.55
C ASP A 122 39.67 -35.51 75.64
N VAL A 123 39.21 -35.16 76.84
CA VAL A 123 37.90 -34.53 77.03
C VAL A 123 37.95 -33.12 76.42
N LEU A 124 36.88 -32.72 75.72
CA LEU A 124 36.71 -31.33 75.27
C LEU A 124 36.60 -30.40 76.49
N ILE A 125 37.54 -29.46 76.63
CA ILE A 125 37.57 -28.51 77.76
C ILE A 125 37.31 -27.09 77.26
N LEU A 126 36.44 -26.38 77.97
CA LEU A 126 36.21 -24.95 77.75
C LEU A 126 37.10 -24.13 78.69
N HIS A 127 37.87 -23.22 78.11
CA HIS A 127 38.72 -22.30 78.85
C HIS A 127 38.16 -20.88 78.78
N HIS A 128 38.17 -20.20 79.92
CA HIS A 128 38.02 -18.75 80.01
C HIS A 128 39.35 -18.16 80.44
N ASP A 129 39.96 -17.37 79.57
CA ASP A 129 41.23 -16.71 79.84
C ASP A 129 41.01 -15.37 80.57
N SER A 130 42.00 -14.98 81.36
CA SER A 130 42.12 -13.68 82.03
C SER A 130 42.06 -12.48 81.09
N SER A 131 42.46 -12.66 79.81
CA SER A 131 42.31 -11.65 78.76
C SER A 131 40.86 -11.39 78.33
N GLY A 132 39.93 -12.27 78.72
CA GLY A 132 38.52 -12.25 78.32
C GLY A 132 38.19 -13.19 77.16
N ALA A 133 39.19 -13.73 76.46
CA ALA A 133 38.98 -14.73 75.41
C ALA A 133 38.44 -16.05 75.98
N GLN A 134 37.57 -16.71 75.22
CA GLN A 134 37.05 -18.05 75.52
C GLN A 134 37.34 -18.97 74.35
N TYR A 135 37.86 -20.16 74.63
CA TYR A 135 38.18 -21.16 73.60
C TYR A 135 37.87 -22.58 74.06
N MET A 136 37.59 -23.44 73.08
CA MET A 136 37.48 -24.88 73.27
C MET A 136 38.82 -25.53 72.93
N GLN A 137 39.33 -26.35 73.84
CA GLN A 137 40.52 -27.18 73.62
C GLN A 137 40.06 -28.57 73.17
N TRP A 138 40.46 -28.97 71.96
CA TRP A 138 40.24 -30.31 71.41
C TRP A 138 41.57 -30.92 71.01
N GLY A 139 42.10 -31.82 71.86
CA GLY A 139 43.48 -32.30 71.73
C GLY A 139 44.47 -31.13 71.74
N ALA A 140 45.26 -30.97 70.67
CA ALA A 140 46.22 -29.86 70.51
C ALA A 140 45.58 -28.55 70.01
N TYR A 141 44.35 -28.58 69.50
CA TYR A 141 43.71 -27.44 68.84
C TYR A 141 42.97 -26.54 69.82
N ARG A 142 43.04 -25.22 69.60
CA ARG A 142 42.29 -24.19 70.33
C ARG A 142 41.40 -23.44 69.36
N THR A 143 40.08 -23.51 69.55
CA THR A 143 39.11 -22.79 68.72
C THR A 143 38.44 -21.72 69.54
N ARG A 144 38.53 -20.45 69.11
CA ARG A 144 37.87 -19.32 69.79
C ARG A 144 36.35 -19.47 69.68
N LEU A 145 35.64 -19.21 70.77
CA LEU A 145 34.17 -19.27 70.83
C LEU A 145 33.53 -17.87 70.89
N ASN A 146 34.17 -16.92 71.57
CA ASN A 146 33.64 -15.56 71.75
C ASN A 146 34.42 -14.52 70.92
N THR A 147 34.06 -13.24 71.06
CA THR A 147 34.81 -12.12 70.50
C THR A 147 34.69 -10.92 71.47
N LEU A 148 35.76 -10.12 71.59
CA LEU A 148 35.75 -8.87 72.34
C LEU A 148 35.52 -7.65 71.43
N PHE A 149 35.26 -7.87 70.14
CA PHE A 149 34.99 -6.85 69.14
C PHE A 149 33.98 -5.81 69.60
N ALA A 150 32.81 -6.23 70.11
CA ALA A 150 31.76 -5.32 70.54
C ALA A 150 32.22 -4.35 71.65
N ARG A 151 33.09 -4.79 72.58
CA ARG A 151 33.63 -3.93 73.65
C ARG A 151 34.50 -2.81 73.08
N LYS A 152 35.27 -3.11 72.04
CA LYS A 152 36.13 -2.14 71.34
C LYS A 152 35.34 -1.29 70.35
N LEU A 153 34.26 -1.84 69.77
CA LEU A 153 33.38 -1.15 68.83
C LEU A 153 32.68 0.06 69.45
N ILE A 154 32.31 0.02 70.75
CA ILE A 154 31.68 1.15 71.45
C ILE A 154 32.51 2.44 71.32
N SER A 155 33.84 2.33 71.40
CA SER A 155 34.74 3.48 71.24
C SER A 155 34.73 4.08 69.84
N ARG A 156 34.48 3.26 68.81
CA ARG A 156 34.38 3.66 67.40
C ARG A 156 33.00 4.18 67.04
N ALA A 157 31.95 3.60 67.61
CA ALA A 157 30.56 3.96 67.35
C ALA A 157 30.23 5.42 67.74
N ASN A 158 30.90 5.97 68.76
CA ASN A 158 30.75 7.37 69.15
C ASN A 158 31.15 8.37 68.04
N ALA A 159 31.96 7.96 67.07
CA ALA A 159 32.40 8.81 65.96
C ALA A 159 31.52 8.67 64.69
N GLY A 160 30.42 7.90 64.75
CA GLY A 160 29.46 7.75 63.65
C GLY A 160 29.73 6.56 62.72
N ILE A 161 28.78 6.34 61.79
CA ILE A 161 28.74 5.16 60.90
C ILE A 161 29.97 5.07 60.00
N ASP A 162 30.48 6.20 59.51
CA ASP A 162 31.70 6.24 58.67
C ASP A 162 32.91 5.60 59.39
N THR A 163 33.00 5.78 60.71
CA THR A 163 34.05 5.16 61.53
C THR A 163 33.76 3.69 61.81
N ILE A 164 32.49 3.33 62.07
CA ILE A 164 32.07 1.95 62.32
C ILE A 164 32.45 1.05 61.15
N LEU A 165 32.12 1.45 59.92
CA LEU A 165 32.33 0.62 58.72
C LEU A 165 33.74 0.76 58.11
N SER A 166 34.65 1.50 58.75
CA SER A 166 36.01 1.68 58.24
C SER A 166 36.89 0.43 58.36
N MET A 167 37.91 0.35 57.50
CA MET A 167 38.97 -0.67 57.57
C MET A 167 39.68 -0.74 58.94
N ASP A 168 39.83 0.39 59.66
CA ASP A 168 40.45 0.38 61.00
C ASP A 168 39.64 -0.41 62.02
N THR A 169 38.31 -0.36 61.90
CA THR A 169 37.41 -1.09 62.80
C THR A 169 37.50 -2.59 62.52
N GLN A 170 37.68 -2.98 61.26
CA GLN A 170 37.90 -4.39 60.87
C GLN A 170 39.28 -4.90 61.28
N ASN A 171 40.24 -4.02 61.51
CA ASN A 171 41.57 -4.35 62.04
C ASN A 171 41.67 -4.31 63.57
N ILE A 172 40.53 -4.20 64.27
CA ILE A 172 40.49 -4.40 65.72
C ILE A 172 41.05 -5.78 66.07
N GLN A 173 42.02 -5.76 66.99
CA GLN A 173 42.72 -6.95 67.43
C GLN A 173 41.95 -7.71 68.53
N GLU A 174 42.17 -9.01 68.63
CA GLU A 174 41.69 -9.96 69.63
C GLU A 174 42.86 -10.64 70.37
N PRO A 175 42.73 -11.03 71.65
CA PRO A 175 43.82 -11.67 72.41
C PRO A 175 44.09 -13.12 71.95
N LYS A 176 45.35 -13.51 71.70
CA LYS A 176 45.72 -14.87 71.29
C LYS A 176 45.32 -15.94 72.32
N LEU A 177 44.98 -17.13 71.85
CA LEU A 177 44.39 -18.19 72.67
C LEU A 177 45.41 -18.92 73.56
N GLY A 178 45.26 -18.78 74.89
CA GLY A 178 46.00 -19.52 75.91
C GLY A 178 47.51 -19.18 75.95
N GLU A 179 47.86 -17.98 75.53
CA GLU A 179 49.12 -17.31 75.84
C GLU A 179 48.89 -16.36 77.03
N SER A 180 49.74 -16.42 78.06
CA SER A 180 49.59 -15.60 79.27
C SER A 180 50.10 -14.15 79.12
N SER A 181 50.54 -13.75 77.92
CA SER A 181 51.03 -12.40 77.64
C SER A 181 49.89 -11.49 77.17
N PRO A 182 49.55 -10.41 77.89
CA PRO A 182 48.49 -9.48 77.51
C PRO A 182 48.78 -8.68 76.23
N ASN A 183 49.98 -8.79 75.65
CA ASN A 183 50.38 -8.13 74.40
C ASN A 183 50.28 -9.06 73.17
N ALA A 184 49.95 -10.33 73.36
CA ALA A 184 49.78 -11.30 72.28
C ALA A 184 48.40 -11.10 71.63
N MET A 185 48.38 -10.42 70.49
CA MET A 185 47.16 -10.02 69.79
C MET A 185 47.17 -10.56 68.35
N GLU A 186 45.98 -10.78 67.79
CA GLU A 186 45.75 -11.15 66.39
C GLU A 186 44.55 -10.37 65.84
N PRO A 187 44.45 -10.11 64.52
CA PRO A 187 43.25 -9.49 63.95
C PRO A 187 41.99 -10.33 64.19
N MET A 188 40.82 -9.69 64.20
CA MET A 188 39.55 -10.45 64.17
C MET A 188 39.52 -11.38 62.94
N ASP A 189 38.85 -12.51 63.09
CA ASP A 189 38.82 -13.58 62.09
C ASP A 189 37.45 -13.62 61.38
N PHE A 190 37.48 -13.50 60.05
CA PHE A 190 36.29 -13.55 59.17
C PHE A 190 35.96 -14.98 58.69
N SER A 191 36.70 -15.99 59.12
CA SER A 191 36.41 -17.42 58.93
C SER A 191 36.17 -18.15 60.26
N GLY A 192 36.29 -17.46 61.39
CA GLY A 192 36.10 -18.03 62.73
C GLY A 192 34.63 -18.19 63.14
N ALA A 193 34.38 -18.62 64.39
CA ALA A 193 33.02 -18.94 64.87
C ALA A 193 31.99 -17.79 64.78
N ASN A 194 32.44 -16.53 64.73
CA ASN A 194 31.59 -15.34 64.65
C ASN A 194 31.64 -14.66 63.27
N SER A 195 32.20 -15.33 62.25
CA SER A 195 32.38 -14.82 60.89
C SER A 195 31.10 -14.27 60.27
N LEU A 196 29.99 -15.01 60.37
CA LEU A 196 28.69 -14.62 59.81
C LEU A 196 28.28 -13.20 60.24
N TYR A 197 28.37 -12.89 61.54
CA TYR A 197 28.00 -11.57 62.06
C TYR A 197 28.93 -10.46 61.57
N PHE A 198 30.21 -10.76 61.37
CA PHE A 198 31.15 -9.79 60.80
C PHE A 198 30.84 -9.52 59.33
N TRP A 199 30.55 -10.56 58.53
CA TRP A 199 30.11 -10.41 57.15
C TRP A 199 28.77 -9.66 57.04
N GLU A 200 27.81 -9.96 57.92
CA GLU A 200 26.53 -9.24 58.00
C GLU A 200 26.71 -7.75 58.29
N LEU A 201 27.59 -7.40 59.24
CA LEU A 201 27.82 -6.02 59.63
C LEU A 201 28.55 -5.22 58.53
N PHE A 202 29.63 -5.77 57.97
CA PHE A 202 30.53 -5.02 57.10
C PHE A 202 30.17 -5.10 55.61
N TYR A 203 29.54 -6.18 55.15
CA TYR A 203 29.22 -6.38 53.74
C TYR A 203 27.71 -6.39 53.47
N TYR A 204 26.95 -7.32 54.06
CA TYR A 204 25.53 -7.48 53.70
C TYR A 204 24.67 -6.30 54.13
N THR A 205 24.90 -5.72 55.32
CA THR A 205 24.12 -4.57 55.80
C THR A 205 24.28 -3.35 54.87
N PRO A 206 25.51 -2.91 54.50
CA PRO A 206 25.65 -1.84 53.52
C PRO A 206 25.05 -2.17 52.15
N MET A 207 25.23 -3.40 51.65
CA MET A 207 24.67 -3.82 50.36
C MET A 207 23.13 -3.80 50.35
N LEU A 208 22.50 -4.30 51.41
CA LEU A 208 21.04 -4.31 51.55
C LEU A 208 20.48 -2.90 51.63
N ILE A 209 21.11 -2.01 52.41
CA ILE A 209 20.67 -0.62 52.54
C ILE A 209 20.84 0.13 51.23
N ALA A 210 21.99 -0.02 50.56
CA ALA A 210 22.22 0.57 49.24
C ALA A 210 21.17 0.13 48.22
N GLN A 211 20.88 -1.17 48.14
CA GLN A 211 19.86 -1.70 47.24
C GLN A 211 18.46 -1.16 47.57
N ARG A 212 18.10 -1.11 48.86
CA ARG A 212 16.80 -0.59 49.28
C ARG A 212 16.65 0.90 48.94
N LEU A 213 17.69 1.70 49.12
CA LEU A 213 17.70 3.12 48.75
C LEU A 213 17.63 3.32 47.24
N LEU A 214 18.30 2.46 46.46
CA LEU A 214 18.23 2.48 45.00
C LEU A 214 16.81 2.18 44.49
N HIS A 215 16.11 1.21 45.08
CA HIS A 215 14.71 0.91 44.74
C HIS A 215 13.78 2.11 45.00
N GLU A 216 14.07 2.91 46.03
CA GLU A 216 13.32 4.13 46.37
C GLU A 216 13.87 5.38 45.67
N GLN A 217 14.78 5.22 44.70
CA GLN A 217 15.40 6.30 43.91
C GLN A 217 16.14 7.37 44.73
N ASN A 218 16.58 7.04 45.96
CA ASN A 218 17.44 7.93 46.76
C ASN A 218 18.91 7.71 46.39
N PHE A 219 19.29 8.25 45.23
CA PHE A 219 20.55 7.92 44.55
C PHE A 219 21.81 8.34 45.31
N ASP A 220 21.81 9.52 45.95
CA ASP A 220 23.01 10.01 46.63
C ASP A 220 23.30 9.25 47.93
N GLU A 221 22.26 8.89 48.69
CA GLU A 221 22.42 8.02 49.85
C GLU A 221 22.78 6.58 49.43
N ALA A 222 22.16 6.04 48.37
CA ALA A 222 22.55 4.73 47.84
C ALA A 222 24.04 4.70 47.44
N ASN A 223 24.54 5.76 46.80
CA ASN A 223 25.95 5.91 46.44
C ASN A 223 26.85 5.91 47.68
N ARG A 224 26.46 6.64 48.74
CA ARG A 224 27.21 6.68 50.00
C ARG A 224 27.29 5.29 50.64
N TRP A 225 26.20 4.54 50.64
CA TRP A 225 26.17 3.19 51.23
C TRP A 225 26.98 2.17 50.42
N LEU A 226 26.95 2.21 49.08
CA LEU A 226 27.85 1.40 48.25
C LEU A 226 29.33 1.72 48.53
N LYS A 227 29.64 3.01 48.73
CA LYS A 227 30.98 3.47 49.08
C LYS A 227 31.49 3.00 50.44
N TYR A 228 30.66 2.43 51.32
CA TYR A 228 31.19 1.74 52.52
C TYR A 228 31.79 0.37 52.21
N VAL A 229 31.50 -0.20 51.03
CA VAL A 229 32.09 -1.47 50.59
C VAL A 229 33.13 -1.22 49.51
N TRP A 230 32.76 -0.47 48.47
CA TRP A 230 33.63 -0.20 47.34
C TRP A 230 33.52 1.24 46.86
N ASN A 231 34.66 1.93 46.78
CA ASN A 231 34.73 3.28 46.26
C ASN A 231 35.78 3.33 45.14
N PRO A 232 35.36 3.48 43.86
CA PRO A 232 36.30 3.50 42.73
C PRO A 232 37.25 4.70 42.77
N SER A 233 36.93 5.76 43.51
CA SER A 233 37.80 6.94 43.69
C SER A 233 38.82 6.79 44.82
N GLY A 234 38.84 5.65 45.52
CA GLY A 234 39.69 5.42 46.70
C GLY A 234 39.13 6.06 47.97
N TYR A 235 39.77 5.76 49.12
CA TYR A 235 39.36 6.25 50.44
C TYR A 235 40.33 7.31 50.95
N ILE A 236 39.80 8.38 51.55
CA ILE A 236 40.59 9.48 52.13
C ILE A 236 40.37 9.49 53.63
N LYS A 237 41.46 9.45 54.39
CA LYS A 237 41.45 9.54 55.84
C LYS A 237 42.53 10.53 56.29
N HIS A 238 42.16 11.53 57.08
CA HIS A 238 43.05 12.64 57.49
C HIS A 238 43.80 13.27 56.29
N ASP A 239 43.09 13.57 55.21
CA ASP A 239 43.61 14.13 53.96
C ASP A 239 44.67 13.27 53.23
N GLN A 240 44.77 11.97 53.56
CA GLN A 240 45.65 11.01 52.88
C GLN A 240 44.84 9.91 52.19
N VAL A 241 45.15 9.66 50.93
CA VAL A 241 44.61 8.54 50.16
C VAL A 241 45.15 7.24 50.75
N GLN A 242 44.27 6.27 50.96
CA GLN A 242 44.59 4.95 51.49
C GLN A 242 44.84 3.94 50.35
N ASP A 243 45.65 2.91 50.64
CA ASP A 243 46.05 1.92 49.62
C ASP A 243 44.93 0.91 49.26
N TYR A 244 43.97 0.71 50.16
CA TYR A 244 42.85 -0.22 49.94
C TYR A 244 41.77 0.39 49.05
N HIS A 245 41.25 -0.43 48.13
CA HIS A 245 40.16 -0.04 47.22
C HIS A 245 38.82 -0.69 47.61
N TRP A 246 38.88 -1.79 48.36
CA TRP A 246 37.74 -2.41 49.03
C TRP A 246 37.84 -2.08 50.52
N ASN A 247 36.77 -1.50 51.08
CA ASN A 247 36.75 -1.14 52.50
C ASN A 247 36.31 -2.32 53.38
N VAL A 248 35.85 -3.42 52.78
CA VAL A 248 35.64 -4.70 53.47
C VAL A 248 36.91 -5.56 53.34
N ARG A 249 37.59 -5.83 54.46
CA ARG A 249 38.87 -6.54 54.53
C ARG A 249 38.85 -7.93 53.88
N PRO A 250 37.89 -8.82 54.15
CA PRO A 250 37.90 -10.14 53.53
C PRO A 250 37.64 -10.12 52.01
N LEU A 251 37.20 -8.99 51.44
CA LEU A 251 37.22 -8.79 49.98
C LEU A 251 38.63 -8.38 49.51
N GLN A 252 39.37 -7.58 50.28
CA GLN A 252 40.74 -7.21 49.92
C GLN A 252 41.70 -8.41 49.96
N GLU A 253 41.46 -9.36 50.88
CA GLU A 253 42.31 -10.53 51.15
C GLU A 253 41.81 -11.84 50.52
N ASP A 254 40.62 -11.85 49.90
CA ASP A 254 39.94 -13.03 49.34
C ASP A 254 39.85 -14.21 50.33
N THR A 255 39.12 -13.99 51.42
CA THR A 255 38.94 -14.96 52.51
C THR A 255 37.73 -15.88 52.29
N SER A 256 37.97 -17.17 52.01
CA SER A 256 36.90 -18.19 52.04
C SER A 256 36.38 -18.40 53.46
N TRP A 257 35.06 -18.52 53.60
CA TRP A 257 34.41 -18.80 54.89
C TRP A 257 33.30 -19.86 54.78
N ASN A 258 33.25 -20.58 53.66
CA ASN A 258 32.42 -21.76 53.45
C ASN A 258 33.19 -22.76 52.58
N ASP A 259 33.56 -23.90 53.17
CA ASP A 259 34.44 -24.88 52.52
C ASP A 259 33.68 -25.81 51.56
N ASP A 260 32.37 -26.00 51.75
CA ASP A 260 31.54 -26.95 51.01
C ASP A 260 30.36 -26.25 50.30
N PRO A 261 30.62 -25.37 49.30
CA PRO A 261 29.59 -24.53 48.69
C PRO A 261 28.55 -25.31 47.85
N LEU A 262 28.85 -26.55 47.47
CA LEU A 262 28.03 -27.37 46.56
C LEU A 262 27.12 -28.38 47.27
N ASP A 263 27.09 -28.38 48.61
CA ASP A 263 26.16 -29.20 49.40
C ASP A 263 24.70 -28.81 49.16
N SER A 264 24.46 -27.58 48.73
CA SER A 264 23.14 -27.08 48.32
C SER A 264 23.26 -26.19 47.09
N VAL A 265 22.12 -25.91 46.44
CA VAL A 265 22.05 -25.01 45.27
C VAL A 265 21.89 -23.55 45.72
N ASP A 266 22.86 -23.04 46.48
CA ASP A 266 22.83 -21.69 47.04
C ASP A 266 23.91 -20.78 46.40
N PRO A 267 23.53 -19.72 45.67
CA PRO A 267 24.49 -18.78 45.10
C PRO A 267 25.28 -18.00 46.17
N ASP A 268 24.71 -17.79 47.36
CA ASP A 268 25.45 -17.18 48.46
C ASP A 268 26.56 -18.11 48.91
N ALA A 269 26.30 -19.41 49.12
CA ALA A 269 27.34 -20.38 49.49
C ALA A 269 28.54 -20.38 48.52
N ILE A 270 28.30 -20.30 47.21
CA ILE A 270 29.37 -20.18 46.19
C ILE A 270 30.19 -18.90 46.37
N ALA A 271 29.52 -17.77 46.64
CA ALA A 271 30.18 -16.49 46.89
C ALA A 271 30.90 -16.42 48.26
N GLN A 272 30.46 -17.21 49.24
CA GLN A 272 31.14 -17.36 50.54
C GLN A 272 32.44 -18.15 50.43
N HIS A 273 32.46 -19.15 49.55
CA HIS A 273 33.67 -19.90 49.21
C HIS A 273 34.67 -19.03 48.42
N ASP A 274 34.19 -18.23 47.47
CA ASP A 274 35.03 -17.29 46.70
C ASP A 274 34.44 -15.86 46.70
N PRO A 275 34.97 -14.95 47.55
CA PRO A 275 34.47 -13.58 47.68
C PRO A 275 34.62 -12.70 46.43
N MET A 276 35.29 -13.16 45.37
CA MET A 276 35.28 -12.47 44.07
C MET A 276 33.85 -12.25 43.56
N HIS A 277 32.93 -13.19 43.82
CA HIS A 277 31.53 -13.03 43.42
C HIS A 277 30.85 -11.87 44.15
N TYR A 278 31.20 -11.61 45.42
CA TYR A 278 30.73 -10.43 46.16
C TYR A 278 31.31 -9.12 45.61
N LYS A 279 32.56 -9.13 45.12
CA LYS A 279 33.12 -7.99 44.38
C LYS A 279 32.32 -7.70 43.11
N VAL A 280 32.06 -8.73 42.30
CA VAL A 280 31.28 -8.61 41.06
C VAL A 280 29.86 -8.12 41.35
N ALA A 281 29.20 -8.65 42.37
CA ALA A 281 27.87 -8.20 42.78
C ALA A 281 27.86 -6.72 43.16
N THR A 282 28.83 -6.28 43.97
CA THR A 282 28.97 -4.86 44.36
C THR A 282 29.23 -3.95 43.16
N PHE A 283 30.06 -4.41 42.22
CA PHE A 283 30.34 -3.70 40.98
C PHE A 283 29.08 -3.54 40.12
N MET A 284 28.33 -4.62 39.90
CA MET A 284 27.07 -4.59 39.15
C MET A 284 26.05 -3.65 39.81
N ARG A 285 25.94 -3.64 41.14
CA ARG A 285 25.05 -2.71 41.87
C ARG A 285 25.46 -1.25 41.72
N THR A 286 26.74 -0.98 41.57
CA THR A 286 27.23 0.37 41.27
C THR A 286 26.86 0.78 39.84
N LEU A 287 26.93 -0.13 38.87
CA LEU A 287 26.45 0.12 37.50
C LEU A 287 24.95 0.37 37.46
N ASP A 288 24.16 -0.44 38.18
CA ASP A 288 22.71 -0.25 38.32
C ASP A 288 22.40 1.17 38.82
N LEU A 289 23.10 1.63 39.85
CA LEU A 289 22.94 2.98 40.39
C LEU A 289 23.26 4.06 39.34
N LEU A 290 24.39 3.96 38.65
CA LEU A 290 24.80 4.96 37.66
C LEU A 290 23.83 4.99 36.47
N MET A 291 23.41 3.82 36.00
CA MET A 291 22.42 3.71 34.94
C MET A 291 21.08 4.27 35.36
N ALA A 292 20.60 3.96 36.57
CA ALA A 292 19.33 4.47 37.09
C ALA A 292 19.34 6.00 37.22
N ARG A 293 20.46 6.60 37.67
CA ARG A 293 20.65 8.06 37.68
C ARG A 293 20.59 8.65 36.27
N GLY A 294 21.30 8.03 35.32
CA GLY A 294 21.27 8.44 33.92
C GLY A 294 19.87 8.37 33.31
N ASP A 295 19.16 7.28 33.58
CA ASP A 295 17.79 7.01 33.13
C ASP A 295 16.78 7.99 33.75
N TYR A 296 16.95 8.35 35.02
CA TYR A 296 16.13 9.36 35.70
C TYR A 296 16.35 10.75 35.07
N ALA A 297 17.61 11.14 34.87
CA ALA A 297 17.96 12.40 34.22
C ALA A 297 17.48 12.46 32.76
N TYR A 298 17.55 11.36 32.00
CA TYR A 298 17.08 11.30 30.61
C TYR A 298 15.57 11.53 30.52
N ARG A 299 14.78 10.94 31.43
CA ARG A 299 13.32 11.15 31.42
C ARG A 299 12.92 12.60 31.70
N GLN A 300 13.79 13.40 32.30
CA GLN A 300 13.67 14.85 32.31
C GLN A 300 14.21 15.39 30.98
N LEU A 301 13.34 15.63 30.01
CA LEU A 301 13.71 15.98 28.63
C LEU A 301 14.16 17.44 28.45
N GLU A 302 14.95 17.96 29.39
CA GLU A 302 15.61 19.26 29.30
C GLU A 302 17.05 19.12 28.79
N ARG A 303 17.58 20.16 28.15
CA ARG A 303 18.92 20.10 27.54
C ARG A 303 20.02 19.77 28.57
N ASP A 304 19.94 20.37 29.76
CA ASP A 304 20.99 20.20 30.77
C ASP A 304 20.91 18.84 31.48
N THR A 305 19.71 18.32 31.73
CA THR A 305 19.49 16.99 32.29
C THR A 305 19.84 15.88 31.28
N LEU A 306 19.70 16.11 29.98
CA LEU A 306 20.23 15.18 28.95
C LEU A 306 21.76 15.14 28.93
N ASN A 307 22.43 16.25 29.23
CA ASN A 307 23.89 16.27 29.42
C ASN A 307 24.29 15.55 30.71
N GLU A 308 23.50 15.70 31.78
CA GLU A 308 23.68 14.94 33.02
C GLU A 308 23.52 13.44 32.78
N ALA A 309 22.48 13.01 32.05
CA ALA A 309 22.27 11.61 31.67
C ALA A 309 23.49 11.05 30.93
N LYS A 310 24.02 11.80 29.96
CA LYS A 310 25.23 11.44 29.22
C LYS A 310 26.43 11.24 30.15
N MET A 311 26.61 12.12 31.13
CA MET A 311 27.70 12.02 32.11
C MET A 311 27.60 10.72 32.91
N TRP A 312 26.41 10.39 33.42
CA TRP A 312 26.19 9.15 34.20
C TRP A 312 26.45 7.88 33.37
N TYR A 313 25.95 7.82 32.13
CA TYR A 313 26.22 6.67 31.26
C TYR A 313 27.70 6.55 30.88
N MET A 314 28.37 7.67 30.62
CA MET A 314 29.81 7.67 30.34
C MET A 314 30.63 7.23 31.56
N GLN A 315 30.23 7.61 32.77
CA GLN A 315 30.86 7.13 34.00
C GLN A 315 30.72 5.61 34.15
N ALA A 316 29.53 5.06 33.89
CA ALA A 316 29.32 3.61 33.90
C ALA A 316 30.17 2.88 32.84
N LEU A 317 30.25 3.42 31.62
CA LEU A 317 31.11 2.87 30.56
C LEU A 317 32.59 2.90 30.92
N HIS A 318 33.07 3.97 31.57
CA HIS A 318 34.47 4.06 31.97
C HIS A 318 34.83 3.08 33.10
N LEU A 319 33.86 2.73 33.96
CA LEU A 319 34.03 1.67 34.96
C LEU A 319 34.01 0.27 34.34
N LEU A 320 33.15 0.04 33.34
CA LEU A 320 33.09 -1.22 32.59
C LEU A 320 34.34 -1.46 31.73
N GLY A 321 34.87 -0.39 31.16
CA GLY A 321 35.88 -0.47 30.11
C GLY A 321 35.26 -0.84 28.75
N ASP A 322 36.14 -1.15 27.81
CA ASP A 322 35.74 -1.55 26.46
C ASP A 322 34.99 -2.89 26.49
N LYS A 323 34.04 -3.03 25.56
CA LYS A 323 33.30 -4.28 25.40
C LYS A 323 34.29 -5.41 25.07
N PRO A 324 34.21 -6.58 25.74
CA PRO A 324 35.14 -7.67 25.49
C PRO A 324 35.01 -8.17 24.05
N ASP A 325 36.16 -8.35 23.39
CA ASP A 325 36.23 -8.97 22.06
C ASP A 325 36.14 -10.50 22.20
N LEU A 326 35.15 -11.11 21.56
CA LEU A 326 34.92 -12.55 21.61
C LEU A 326 35.34 -13.16 20.27
N SER A 327 36.43 -13.94 20.29
CA SER A 327 36.91 -14.62 19.09
C SER A 327 35.87 -15.61 18.56
N LEU A 328 35.38 -15.36 17.35
CA LEU A 328 34.55 -16.30 16.59
C LEU A 328 35.37 -17.47 16.03
N ASN A 329 36.68 -17.30 15.90
CA ASN A 329 37.60 -18.38 15.56
C ASN A 329 37.89 -19.19 16.83
N SER A 330 37.17 -20.30 16.97
CA SER A 330 37.20 -21.17 18.13
C SER A 330 37.93 -22.48 17.83
N THR A 331 38.45 -23.13 18.86
CA THR A 331 38.95 -24.51 18.80
C THR A 331 37.81 -25.54 18.73
N TRP A 332 36.55 -25.11 18.86
CA TRP A 332 35.36 -25.95 18.77
C TRP A 332 35.16 -26.52 17.36
N ASN A 333 35.06 -27.84 17.26
CA ASN A 333 34.77 -28.57 16.02
C ASN A 333 33.41 -29.27 16.11
N ASP A 334 32.65 -29.27 15.01
CA ASP A 334 31.35 -29.94 14.94
C ASP A 334 31.52 -31.48 14.98
N LYS A 335 31.24 -32.07 16.14
CA LYS A 335 31.31 -33.53 16.37
C LYS A 335 29.93 -34.17 16.37
N SER A 336 29.88 -35.49 16.15
CA SER A 336 28.66 -36.26 16.35
C SER A 336 28.28 -36.26 17.84
N LEU A 337 26.98 -36.30 18.15
CA LEU A 337 26.50 -36.34 19.54
C LEU A 337 27.07 -37.57 20.30
N ASN A 338 27.22 -38.70 19.61
CA ASN A 338 27.79 -39.92 20.18
C ASN A 338 29.26 -39.71 20.59
N ASP A 339 30.04 -39.00 19.77
CA ASP A 339 31.44 -38.69 20.09
C ASP A 339 31.54 -37.62 21.18
N ALA A 340 30.68 -36.60 21.18
CA ALA A 340 30.71 -35.51 22.15
C ALA A 340 30.26 -35.97 23.56
N ALA A 341 29.29 -36.89 23.64
CA ALA A 341 28.74 -37.40 24.89
C ALA A 341 29.46 -38.67 25.42
N ASN A 342 30.66 -38.99 24.93
CA ASN A 342 31.39 -40.19 25.33
C ASN A 342 31.76 -40.16 26.85
N PRO A 343 31.26 -41.11 27.67
CA PRO A 343 31.56 -41.19 29.11
C PRO A 343 33.04 -41.35 29.46
N GLU A 344 33.85 -41.91 28.55
CA GLU A 344 35.30 -42.02 28.75
C GLU A 344 35.96 -40.64 28.80
N ARG A 345 35.52 -39.70 27.97
CA ARG A 345 36.02 -38.32 27.97
C ARG A 345 35.66 -37.57 29.25
N GLN A 346 34.46 -37.78 29.79
CA GLN A 346 34.07 -37.20 31.08
C GLN A 346 34.97 -37.71 32.23
N LYS A 347 35.35 -38.99 32.20
CA LYS A 347 36.28 -39.59 33.16
C LYS A 347 37.71 -39.05 33.00
N GLU A 348 38.16 -38.85 31.76
CA GLU A 348 39.46 -38.21 31.49
C GLU A 348 39.50 -36.77 32.02
N HIS A 349 38.47 -35.97 31.73
CA HIS A 349 38.38 -34.59 32.20
C HIS A 349 38.35 -34.48 33.73
N SER A 350 37.58 -35.33 34.42
CA SER A 350 37.53 -35.33 35.89
C SER A 350 38.85 -35.77 36.52
N ARG A 351 39.54 -36.78 35.97
CA ARG A 351 40.88 -37.19 36.42
C ARG A 351 41.90 -36.08 36.26
N ALA A 352 41.84 -35.38 35.14
CA ALA A 352 42.66 -34.23 34.84
C ALA A 352 42.49 -33.09 35.87
N ILE A 353 41.25 -32.69 36.18
CA ILE A 353 40.98 -31.67 37.20
C ILE A 353 41.49 -32.13 38.58
N ALA A 354 41.27 -33.39 38.96
CA ALA A 354 41.75 -33.94 40.22
C ALA A 354 43.30 -34.00 40.30
N ALA A 355 43.97 -34.25 39.17
CA ALA A 355 45.44 -34.20 39.08
C ALA A 355 45.97 -32.76 39.22
N LEU A 356 45.31 -31.78 38.60
CA LEU A 356 45.64 -30.36 38.75
C LEU A 356 45.47 -29.88 40.20
N GLN A 357 44.40 -30.30 40.90
CA GLN A 357 44.17 -29.97 42.31
C GLN A 357 45.24 -30.56 43.25
N THR A 358 45.92 -31.63 42.84
CA THR A 358 47.00 -32.29 43.61
C THR A 358 48.40 -31.92 43.11
N ASN A 359 48.53 -30.88 42.26
CA ASN A 359 49.78 -30.39 41.66
C ASN A 359 50.56 -31.42 40.83
N ASN A 360 49.86 -32.38 40.22
CA ASN A 360 50.48 -33.43 39.39
C ASN A 360 50.21 -33.14 37.91
N PHE A 361 51.22 -32.64 37.18
CA PHE A 361 51.08 -32.05 35.85
C PHE A 361 51.23 -33.04 34.67
N GLU A 362 51.19 -34.35 34.90
CA GLU A 362 51.35 -35.32 33.82
C GLU A 362 50.05 -35.55 33.03
N GLN A 363 50.12 -35.21 31.73
CA GLN A 363 49.20 -35.47 30.61
C GLN A 363 47.95 -34.58 30.45
N HIS A 364 48.00 -33.74 29.42
CA HIS A 364 46.83 -33.13 28.78
C HIS A 364 47.08 -32.95 27.28
N ASP A 365 46.74 -33.96 26.47
CA ASP A 365 47.08 -33.95 25.04
C ASP A 365 45.97 -33.50 24.09
N ASN A 366 44.74 -33.15 24.54
CA ASN A 366 43.74 -32.44 23.72
C ASN A 366 42.47 -32.01 24.51
N PRO A 367 42.36 -30.75 25.00
CA PRO A 367 41.14 -30.21 25.62
C PRO A 367 40.08 -29.72 24.59
N THR A 368 40.28 -30.00 23.31
CA THR A 368 39.61 -29.39 22.13
C THR A 368 38.13 -29.78 21.95
N ASP A 369 37.57 -30.59 22.84
CA ASP A 369 36.26 -31.27 22.69
C ASP A 369 35.23 -30.95 23.78
N LEU A 370 35.58 -30.08 24.74
CA LEU A 370 34.68 -29.66 25.82
C LEU A 370 33.92 -28.40 25.43
N PHE A 371 32.73 -28.22 26.01
CA PHE A 371 31.99 -26.97 25.88
C PHE A 371 32.86 -25.81 26.39
N LEU A 372 32.88 -24.73 25.63
CA LEU A 372 33.61 -23.53 26.00
C LEU A 372 32.81 -22.73 27.05
N PRO A 373 33.49 -22.05 27.98
CA PRO A 373 32.84 -21.10 28.88
C PRO A 373 32.16 -19.99 28.08
N GLN A 374 31.00 -19.55 28.56
CA GLN A 374 30.32 -18.36 28.06
C GLN A 374 30.56 -17.16 28.98
N VAL A 375 30.49 -15.95 28.41
CA VAL A 375 30.48 -14.72 29.21
C VAL A 375 29.18 -14.61 30.00
N ASN A 376 29.21 -13.86 31.11
CA ASN A 376 28.01 -13.53 31.86
C ASN A 376 27.09 -12.61 31.01
N GLU A 377 25.93 -13.11 30.61
CA GLU A 377 24.96 -12.39 29.79
C GLU A 377 24.45 -11.11 30.46
N VAL A 378 24.25 -11.12 31.78
CA VAL A 378 23.76 -9.94 32.53
C VAL A 378 24.79 -8.82 32.44
N MET A 379 26.06 -9.18 32.56
CA MET A 379 27.17 -8.22 32.44
C MET A 379 27.26 -7.67 31.01
N LEU A 380 27.14 -8.54 29.99
CA LEU A 380 27.10 -8.13 28.58
C LEU A 380 25.95 -7.14 28.28
N ASN A 381 24.80 -7.33 28.92
CA ASN A 381 23.63 -6.49 28.75
C ASN A 381 23.85 -5.04 29.24
N TYR A 382 24.75 -4.81 30.22
CA TYR A 382 25.09 -3.44 30.61
C TYR A 382 25.74 -2.66 29.47
N TRP A 383 26.71 -3.26 28.75
CA TRP A 383 27.29 -2.61 27.56
C TRP A 383 26.21 -2.32 26.51
N GLN A 384 25.36 -3.29 26.21
CA GLN A 384 24.30 -3.13 25.19
C GLN A 384 23.31 -2.02 25.57
N THR A 385 22.88 -1.98 26.83
CA THR A 385 21.93 -0.97 27.30
C THR A 385 22.57 0.41 27.32
N LEU A 386 23.80 0.55 27.84
CA LEU A 386 24.53 1.82 27.85
C LEU A 386 24.81 2.33 26.43
N GLU A 387 25.19 1.44 25.51
CA GLU A 387 25.39 1.76 24.10
C GLU A 387 24.09 2.28 23.47
N GLN A 388 22.96 1.61 23.71
CA GLN A 388 21.64 2.04 23.24
C GLN A 388 21.24 3.41 23.82
N ARG A 389 21.41 3.62 25.13
CA ARG A 389 21.08 4.90 25.78
C ARG A 389 21.93 6.03 25.22
N LEU A 390 23.22 5.80 25.06
CA LEU A 390 24.15 6.79 24.51
C LEU A 390 23.89 7.05 23.03
N TYR A 391 23.51 6.02 22.26
CA TYR A 391 23.05 6.16 20.88
C TYR A 391 21.82 7.07 20.80
N ASN A 392 20.78 6.82 21.60
CA ASN A 392 19.57 7.63 21.62
C ASN A 392 19.88 9.10 21.97
N LEU A 393 20.75 9.35 22.96
CA LEU A 393 21.21 10.69 23.33
C LEU A 393 21.98 11.40 22.21
N ARG A 394 22.70 10.66 21.36
CA ARG A 394 23.45 11.22 20.22
C ARG A 394 22.55 11.59 19.04
N HIS A 395 21.37 10.97 18.92
CA HIS A 395 20.50 11.09 17.74
C HIS A 395 19.19 11.87 17.99
N ASN A 396 19.10 12.61 19.10
CA ASN A 396 17.90 13.37 19.47
C ASN A 396 16.64 12.48 19.59
N LEU A 397 16.82 11.29 20.18
CA LEU A 397 15.75 10.34 20.46
C LEU A 397 15.40 10.39 21.96
N SER A 398 14.20 9.97 22.31
CA SER A 398 13.82 9.65 23.69
C SER A 398 14.49 8.36 24.17
N ILE A 399 14.35 8.04 25.46
CA ILE A 399 14.85 6.78 26.03
C ILE A 399 14.27 5.54 25.32
N ASP A 400 13.03 5.64 24.81
CA ASP A 400 12.32 4.59 24.07
C ASP A 400 12.67 4.56 22.56
N GLY A 401 13.55 5.44 22.08
CA GLY A 401 13.95 5.52 20.67
C GLY A 401 13.03 6.34 19.77
N GLN A 402 11.98 6.98 20.32
CA GLN A 402 11.11 7.88 19.54
C GLN A 402 11.83 9.21 19.27
N PRO A 403 11.86 9.72 18.02
CA PRO A 403 12.47 11.01 17.71
C PRO A 403 11.81 12.17 18.46
N LEU A 404 12.62 13.07 19.03
CA LEU A 404 12.11 14.29 19.67
C LEU A 404 11.76 15.38 18.65
N HIS A 405 12.27 15.29 17.43
CA HIS A 405 11.91 16.20 16.34
C HIS A 405 10.62 15.74 15.66
N LEU A 406 9.77 16.70 15.30
CA LEU A 406 8.59 16.41 14.48
C LEU A 406 9.00 16.14 13.03
N PRO A 407 8.43 15.12 12.36
CA PRO A 407 8.71 14.87 10.95
C PRO A 407 8.15 16.02 10.08
N ILE A 408 8.85 16.38 9.01
CA ILE A 408 8.35 17.36 8.06
C ILE A 408 7.16 16.78 7.27
N TYR A 409 6.06 17.52 7.16
CA TYR A 409 4.90 17.12 6.37
C TYR A 409 5.11 17.46 4.90
N ALA A 410 4.99 16.46 4.03
CA ALA A 410 5.08 16.67 2.58
C ALA A 410 3.86 17.46 2.07
N THR A 411 4.11 18.62 1.47
CA THR A 411 3.06 19.37 0.75
C THR A 411 2.95 18.79 -0.67
N PRO A 412 1.76 18.38 -1.13
CA PRO A 412 1.60 17.88 -2.49
C PRO A 412 1.91 18.98 -3.52
N ALA A 413 2.46 18.60 -4.67
CA ALA A 413 2.73 19.55 -5.76
C ALA A 413 1.42 20.05 -6.39
N ASP A 414 1.43 21.28 -6.92
CA ASP A 414 0.29 21.86 -7.60
C ASP A 414 -0.10 21.05 -8.85
N PRO A 415 -1.38 20.72 -9.06
CA PRO A 415 -1.82 20.00 -10.25
C PRO A 415 -1.61 20.88 -11.50
N LYS A 416 -0.95 20.31 -12.52
CA LYS A 416 -0.69 21.01 -13.78
C LYS A 416 -1.99 21.37 -14.52
N ALA A 417 -2.08 22.59 -15.05
CA ALA A 417 -3.16 22.98 -15.93
C ALA A 417 -3.01 22.28 -17.30
N LEU A 418 -4.08 21.66 -17.80
CA LEU A 418 -4.12 21.12 -19.16
C LEU A 418 -4.26 22.26 -20.17
N LEU A 419 -3.45 22.26 -21.23
CA LEU A 419 -3.51 23.23 -22.32
C LEU A 419 -3.89 22.52 -23.63
N SER A 420 -4.86 23.07 -24.35
CA SER A 420 -5.24 22.61 -25.69
C SER A 420 -4.97 23.71 -26.71
N ALA A 421 -4.35 23.36 -27.84
CA ALA A 421 -4.08 24.31 -28.92
C ALA A 421 -5.23 24.28 -29.93
N ALA A 422 -5.78 25.46 -30.25
CA ALA A 422 -6.74 25.63 -31.34
C ALA A 422 -6.00 26.23 -32.55
N VAL A 423 -6.06 25.56 -33.70
CA VAL A 423 -5.43 25.99 -34.96
C VAL A 423 -6.48 26.12 -36.05
N ALA A 424 -6.36 27.14 -36.91
CA ALA A 424 -7.26 27.36 -38.05
C ALA A 424 -6.65 26.82 -39.34
N SER A 425 -7.48 26.17 -40.18
CA SER A 425 -7.09 25.72 -41.52
C SER A 425 -7.28 26.84 -42.55
N SER A 426 -6.39 26.90 -43.55
CA SER A 426 -6.46 27.86 -44.65
C SER A 426 -6.45 27.13 -46.00
N GLN A 427 -7.39 27.46 -46.87
CA GLN A 427 -7.50 26.98 -48.25
C GLN A 427 -7.87 28.16 -49.15
N GLY A 428 -7.27 28.24 -50.34
CA GLY A 428 -7.50 29.32 -51.31
C GLY A 428 -8.87 29.26 -52.00
N GLY A 429 -9.30 30.38 -52.59
CA GLY A 429 -10.54 30.47 -53.36
C GLY A 429 -10.42 29.88 -54.78
N SER A 430 -11.55 29.42 -55.34
CA SER A 430 -11.61 28.85 -56.69
C SER A 430 -11.55 29.91 -57.79
N SER A 431 -10.82 29.64 -58.88
CA SER A 431 -10.81 30.50 -60.07
C SER A 431 -12.09 30.35 -60.90
N LEU A 432 -12.43 31.36 -61.71
CA LEU A 432 -13.61 31.31 -62.58
C LEU A 432 -13.38 30.40 -63.80
N PRO A 433 -14.40 29.64 -64.25
CA PRO A 433 -14.40 28.94 -65.53
C PRO A 433 -14.36 29.88 -66.76
N THR A 434 -14.13 29.33 -67.94
CA THR A 434 -14.16 30.08 -69.21
C THR A 434 -15.59 30.46 -69.64
N SER A 435 -15.78 31.69 -70.11
CA SER A 435 -17.10 32.18 -70.56
C SER A 435 -17.53 31.58 -71.91
N PHE A 436 -18.83 31.39 -72.11
CA PHE A 436 -19.42 30.81 -73.32
C PHE A 436 -20.64 31.62 -73.81
N MET A 437 -20.68 31.96 -75.11
CA MET A 437 -21.80 32.69 -75.71
C MET A 437 -22.96 31.75 -76.04
N SER A 438 -24.11 31.98 -75.41
CA SER A 438 -25.31 31.14 -75.58
C SER A 438 -26.21 31.64 -76.72
N LEU A 439 -27.11 30.77 -77.21
CA LEU A 439 -28.14 31.18 -78.17
C LEU A 439 -29.27 32.01 -77.53
N TRP A 440 -29.43 31.91 -76.22
CA TRP A 440 -30.53 32.55 -75.50
C TRP A 440 -30.21 34.02 -75.21
N ARG A 441 -31.22 34.87 -75.38
CA ARG A 441 -31.22 36.27 -74.95
C ARG A 441 -31.09 36.39 -73.44
N PHE A 442 -30.71 37.58 -72.99
CA PHE A 442 -30.35 37.81 -71.60
C PHE A 442 -31.46 37.41 -70.61
N PRO A 443 -32.75 37.79 -70.77
CA PRO A 443 -33.77 37.48 -69.76
C PRO A 443 -33.96 35.97 -69.52
N HIS A 444 -33.94 35.18 -70.60
CA HIS A 444 -34.09 33.72 -70.50
C HIS A 444 -32.86 33.05 -69.88
N MET A 445 -31.64 33.52 -70.23
CA MET A 445 -30.42 32.96 -69.67
C MET A 445 -30.20 33.39 -68.21
N LEU A 446 -30.61 34.60 -67.85
CA LEU A 446 -30.62 35.11 -66.47
C LEU A 446 -31.53 34.25 -65.59
N GLU A 447 -32.76 33.96 -66.02
CA GLU A 447 -33.69 33.13 -65.25
C GLU A 447 -33.20 31.68 -65.14
N ASN A 448 -32.58 31.15 -66.20
CA ASN A 448 -31.93 29.83 -66.16
C ASN A 448 -30.80 29.78 -65.12
N ALA A 449 -29.92 30.79 -65.12
CA ALA A 449 -28.84 30.91 -64.14
C ALA A 449 -29.38 31.09 -62.72
N ARG A 450 -30.44 31.89 -62.53
CA ARG A 450 -31.14 32.08 -61.26
C ARG A 450 -31.67 30.77 -60.70
N GLY A 451 -32.29 29.93 -61.53
CA GLY A 451 -32.74 28.59 -61.15
C GLY A 451 -31.60 27.70 -60.64
N MET A 452 -30.46 27.69 -61.35
CA MET A 452 -29.27 26.92 -60.93
C MET A 452 -28.68 27.43 -59.61
N VAL A 453 -28.59 28.74 -59.45
CA VAL A 453 -28.07 29.34 -58.21
C VAL A 453 -29.02 29.09 -57.02
N SER A 454 -30.33 29.16 -57.23
CA SER A 454 -31.32 28.79 -56.20
C SER A 454 -31.14 27.33 -55.76
N GLN A 455 -30.99 26.40 -56.70
CA GLN A 455 -30.71 24.99 -56.36
C GLN A 455 -29.37 24.83 -55.61
N LEU A 456 -28.36 25.63 -55.94
CA LEU A 456 -27.08 25.64 -55.24
C LEU A 456 -27.24 26.12 -53.78
N THR A 457 -28.03 27.16 -53.50
CA THR A 457 -28.31 27.60 -52.12
C THR A 457 -29.00 26.52 -51.29
N GLN A 458 -29.92 25.75 -51.89
CA GLN A 458 -30.58 24.62 -51.23
C GLN A 458 -29.58 23.52 -50.86
N PHE A 459 -28.62 23.22 -51.74
CA PHE A 459 -27.53 22.28 -51.41
C PHE A 459 -26.63 22.80 -50.29
N GLY A 460 -26.29 24.10 -50.29
CA GLY A 460 -25.53 24.73 -49.21
C GLY A 460 -26.22 24.61 -47.85
N SER A 461 -27.52 24.94 -47.79
CA SER A 461 -28.33 24.80 -46.57
C SER A 461 -28.43 23.35 -46.10
N THR A 462 -28.57 22.39 -47.02
CA THR A 462 -28.63 20.96 -46.69
C THR A 462 -27.29 20.47 -46.15
N LEU A 463 -26.17 20.91 -46.74
CA LEU A 463 -24.82 20.56 -46.31
C LEU A 463 -24.50 21.11 -44.92
N GLN A 464 -24.88 22.36 -44.63
CA GLN A 464 -24.73 22.95 -43.31
C GLN A 464 -25.46 22.11 -42.24
N ASN A 465 -26.73 21.76 -42.48
CA ASN A 465 -27.52 20.92 -41.57
C ASN A 465 -26.89 19.55 -41.33
N ILE A 466 -26.27 18.95 -42.35
CA ILE A 466 -25.57 17.66 -42.23
C ILE A 466 -24.31 17.80 -41.38
N ILE A 467 -23.53 18.88 -41.55
CA ILE A 467 -22.34 19.16 -40.74
C ILE A 467 -22.72 19.31 -39.26
N GLU A 468 -23.71 20.14 -38.95
CA GLU A 468 -24.17 20.37 -37.57
C GLU A 468 -24.66 19.07 -36.90
N ARG A 469 -25.41 18.23 -37.64
CA ARG A 469 -25.88 16.93 -37.14
C ARG A 469 -24.74 15.93 -36.96
N GLN A 470 -23.74 15.93 -37.83
CA GLN A 470 -22.55 15.08 -37.68
C GLN A 470 -21.81 15.41 -36.39
N ASP A 471 -21.56 16.70 -36.14
CA ASP A 471 -20.80 17.14 -34.98
C ASP A 471 -21.56 16.88 -33.67
N ALA A 472 -22.89 17.06 -33.68
CA ALA A 472 -23.75 16.69 -32.55
C ALA A 472 -23.68 15.18 -32.24
N GLU A 473 -23.69 14.31 -33.25
CA GLU A 473 -23.57 12.85 -33.06
C GLU A 473 -22.17 12.43 -32.60
N ALA A 474 -21.12 13.11 -33.09
CA ALA A 474 -19.75 12.89 -32.64
C ALA A 474 -19.58 13.28 -31.15
N LEU A 475 -20.12 14.43 -30.74
CA LEU A 475 -20.14 14.85 -29.34
C LEU A 475 -20.94 13.89 -28.46
N ASN A 476 -22.11 13.46 -28.91
CA ASN A 476 -22.94 12.51 -28.15
C ASN A 476 -22.21 11.18 -27.92
N THR A 477 -21.51 10.69 -28.95
CA THR A 477 -20.67 9.49 -28.83
C THR A 477 -19.52 9.69 -27.85
N LEU A 478 -18.84 10.85 -27.88
CA LEU A 478 -17.77 11.19 -26.95
C LEU A 478 -18.24 11.22 -25.50
N LEU A 479 -19.38 11.86 -25.22
CA LEU A 479 -19.96 11.95 -23.88
C LEU A 479 -20.31 10.56 -23.32
N GLN A 480 -20.87 9.68 -24.15
CA GLN A 480 -21.19 8.32 -23.72
C GLN A 480 -19.95 7.47 -23.45
N ASN A 481 -18.87 7.63 -24.23
CA ASN A 481 -17.60 6.98 -23.95
C ASN A 481 -17.01 7.46 -22.60
N GLN A 482 -16.99 8.78 -22.36
CA GLN A 482 -16.50 9.34 -21.08
C GLN A 482 -17.35 8.87 -19.89
N ALA A 483 -18.68 8.78 -20.05
CA ALA A 483 -19.56 8.25 -19.02
C ALA A 483 -19.27 6.76 -18.73
N ALA A 484 -19.03 5.96 -19.77
CA ALA A 484 -18.67 4.55 -19.65
C ALA A 484 -17.31 4.32 -18.98
N GLU A 485 -16.35 5.24 -19.15
CA GLU A 485 -15.08 5.19 -18.41
C GLU A 485 -15.26 5.62 -16.94
N LEU A 486 -16.00 6.70 -16.69
CA LEU A 486 -16.22 7.23 -15.34
C LEU A 486 -16.95 6.24 -14.42
N ILE A 487 -17.92 5.49 -14.94
CA ILE A 487 -18.66 4.50 -14.15
C ILE A 487 -17.75 3.35 -13.66
N LEU A 488 -16.66 3.03 -14.38
CA LEU A 488 -15.68 2.03 -13.92
C LEU A 488 -14.96 2.50 -12.65
N THR A 489 -14.58 3.77 -12.59
CA THR A 489 -13.98 4.36 -11.38
C THR A 489 -14.97 4.35 -10.23
N ASN A 490 -16.23 4.71 -10.47
CA ASN A 490 -17.28 4.69 -9.43
C ASN A 490 -17.52 3.28 -8.88
N LEU A 491 -17.51 2.25 -9.74
CA LEU A 491 -17.59 0.85 -9.30
C LEU A 491 -16.41 0.46 -8.40
N SER A 492 -15.18 0.85 -8.77
CA SER A 492 -13.99 0.59 -7.96
C SER A 492 -14.05 1.31 -6.60
N VAL A 493 -14.56 2.55 -6.57
CA VAL A 493 -14.78 3.28 -5.30
C VAL A 493 -15.81 2.57 -4.44
N GLN A 494 -16.95 2.15 -5.02
CA GLN A 494 -17.99 1.42 -4.29
C GLN A 494 -17.49 0.07 -3.75
N ASP A 495 -16.57 -0.60 -4.46
CA ASP A 495 -15.90 -1.81 -3.97
C ASP A 495 -15.09 -1.53 -2.71
N LYS A 496 -14.33 -0.43 -2.69
CA LYS A 496 -13.59 0.00 -1.50
C LYS A 496 -14.51 0.41 -0.34
N THR A 497 -15.68 0.99 -0.62
CA THR A 497 -16.69 1.26 0.41
C THR A 497 -17.22 -0.03 1.06
N ILE A 498 -17.41 -1.11 0.29
CA ILE A 498 -17.82 -2.40 0.88
C ILE A 498 -16.68 -3.01 1.70
N GLU A 499 -15.44 -2.93 1.22
CA GLU A 499 -14.25 -3.40 1.95
C GLU A 499 -14.04 -2.63 3.26
N GLU A 500 -14.29 -1.32 3.27
CA GLU A 500 -14.30 -0.48 4.47
C GLU A 500 -15.33 -0.98 5.50
N LEU A 501 -16.57 -1.29 5.08
CA LEU A 501 -17.59 -1.84 5.98
C LEU A 501 -17.20 -3.24 6.52
N ASP A 502 -16.49 -4.04 5.73
CA ASP A 502 -15.95 -5.33 6.19
C ASP A 502 -14.82 -5.14 7.22
N ALA A 503 -14.01 -4.08 7.09
CA ALA A 503 -13.04 -3.69 8.11
C ALA A 503 -13.71 -3.15 9.38
N GLU A 504 -14.74 -2.31 9.26
CA GLU A 504 -15.56 -1.84 10.40
C GLU A 504 -16.18 -3.01 11.16
N LYS A 505 -16.65 -4.04 10.44
CA LYS A 505 -17.17 -5.27 11.05
C LYS A 505 -16.10 -5.93 11.92
N THR A 506 -14.87 -6.03 11.42
CA THR A 506 -13.74 -6.60 12.16
C THR A 506 -13.44 -5.80 13.44
N VAL A 507 -13.53 -4.47 13.39
CA VAL A 507 -13.36 -3.59 14.57
C VAL A 507 -14.44 -3.86 15.63
N LEU A 508 -15.71 -3.96 15.20
CA LEU A 508 -16.82 -4.27 16.12
C LEU A 508 -16.70 -5.69 16.70
N GLU A 509 -16.23 -6.67 15.93
CA GLU A 509 -15.96 -8.03 16.43
C GLU A 509 -14.87 -8.04 17.51
N LYS A 510 -13.79 -7.26 17.34
CA LYS A 510 -12.76 -7.11 18.38
C LYS A 510 -13.30 -6.43 19.63
N THR A 511 -14.11 -5.39 19.46
CA THR A 511 -14.76 -4.69 20.58
C THR A 511 -15.69 -5.64 21.33
N ARG A 512 -16.45 -6.46 20.61
CA ARG A 512 -17.32 -7.51 21.16
C ARG A 512 -16.53 -8.54 21.97
N LEU A 513 -15.40 -9.03 21.46
CA LEU A 513 -14.53 -9.96 22.19
C LEU A 513 -13.99 -9.34 23.49
N GLY A 514 -13.61 -8.05 23.48
CA GLY A 514 -13.20 -7.33 24.68
C GLY A 514 -14.31 -7.20 25.72
N ALA A 515 -15.54 -6.88 25.29
CA ALA A 515 -16.71 -6.87 26.17
C ALA A 515 -17.06 -8.27 26.70
N GLN A 516 -16.92 -9.32 25.86
CA GLN A 516 -17.14 -10.71 26.25
C GLN A 516 -16.15 -11.16 27.32
N SER A 517 -14.88 -10.80 27.17
CA SER A 517 -13.84 -11.09 28.16
C SER A 517 -14.17 -10.46 29.51
N ARG A 518 -14.61 -9.19 29.54
CA ARG A 518 -15.07 -8.51 30.76
C ARG A 518 -16.29 -9.20 31.37
N PHE A 519 -17.30 -9.53 30.55
CA PHE A 519 -18.50 -10.22 31.02
C PHE A 519 -18.18 -11.58 31.65
N ASN A 520 -17.35 -12.39 31.00
CA ASN A 520 -16.92 -13.69 31.52
C ASN A 520 -16.12 -13.53 32.83
N SER A 521 -15.22 -12.54 32.89
CA SER A 521 -14.40 -12.27 34.07
C SER A 521 -15.26 -11.87 35.27
N TYR A 522 -16.15 -10.89 35.11
CA TYR A 522 -17.04 -10.46 36.20
C TYR A 522 -18.11 -11.50 36.55
N SER A 523 -18.54 -12.34 35.60
CA SER A 523 -19.41 -13.48 35.93
C SER A 523 -18.69 -14.48 36.83
N LYS A 524 -17.45 -14.88 36.46
CA LYS A 524 -16.65 -15.79 37.27
C LYS A 524 -16.42 -15.26 38.69
N LEU A 525 -16.02 -13.99 38.82
CA LEU A 525 -15.83 -13.35 40.13
C LEU A 525 -17.13 -13.28 40.95
N TYR A 526 -18.25 -12.92 40.32
CA TYR A 526 -19.55 -12.82 40.98
C TYR A 526 -20.10 -14.18 41.45
N ASP A 527 -19.89 -15.23 40.65
CA ASP A 527 -20.38 -16.58 40.90
C ASP A 527 -19.56 -17.26 42.01
N GLU A 528 -18.24 -17.08 42.02
CA GLU A 528 -17.36 -17.55 43.11
C GLU A 528 -17.57 -16.76 44.40
N ASN A 529 -17.68 -15.42 44.30
CA ASN A 529 -17.92 -14.46 45.39
C ASN A 529 -16.87 -14.43 46.52
N ILE A 530 -16.80 -15.50 47.32
CA ILE A 530 -15.91 -15.66 48.46
C ILE A 530 -15.03 -16.88 48.19
N ASN A 531 -13.72 -16.65 48.08
CA ASN A 531 -12.77 -17.74 47.86
C ASN A 531 -12.50 -18.52 49.17
N SER A 532 -11.75 -19.62 49.08
CA SER A 532 -11.45 -20.48 50.24
C SER A 532 -10.70 -19.75 51.36
N GLY A 533 -9.75 -18.88 51.03
CA GLY A 533 -8.98 -18.09 52.00
C GLY A 533 -9.81 -17.01 52.70
N GLU A 534 -10.68 -16.32 51.97
CA GLU A 534 -11.63 -15.34 52.52
C GLU A 534 -12.63 -16.01 53.47
N ARG A 535 -13.11 -17.21 53.12
CA ARG A 535 -13.93 -18.02 54.02
C ARG A 535 -13.17 -18.44 55.28
N GLN A 536 -11.94 -18.92 55.11
CA GLN A 536 -11.08 -19.28 56.24
C GLN A 536 -10.81 -18.08 57.17
N ALA A 537 -10.65 -16.88 56.63
CA ALA A 537 -10.49 -15.66 57.43
C ALA A 537 -11.73 -15.34 58.29
N LEU A 538 -12.94 -15.54 57.76
CA LEU A 538 -14.17 -15.42 58.56
C LEU A 538 -14.26 -16.51 59.63
N ASP A 539 -13.96 -17.76 59.27
CA ASP A 539 -14.00 -18.88 60.20
C ASP A 539 -12.99 -18.68 61.36
N MET A 540 -11.79 -18.16 61.07
CA MET A 540 -10.79 -17.80 62.09
C MET A 540 -11.28 -16.68 63.02
N ARG A 541 -12.01 -15.67 62.51
CA ARG A 541 -12.61 -14.63 63.37
C ARG A 541 -13.72 -15.18 64.27
N VAL A 542 -14.54 -16.11 63.77
CA VAL A 542 -15.54 -16.84 64.57
C VAL A 542 -14.88 -17.70 65.65
N ALA A 543 -13.80 -18.40 65.31
CA ALA A 543 -13.03 -19.19 66.27
C ALA A 543 -12.37 -18.31 67.35
N SER A 544 -11.87 -17.13 66.99
CA SER A 544 -11.34 -16.16 67.96
C SER A 544 -12.42 -15.69 68.94
N GLN A 545 -13.62 -15.36 68.43
CA GLN A 545 -14.77 -14.98 69.26
C GLN A 545 -15.14 -16.06 70.28
N SER A 546 -15.14 -17.34 69.89
CA SER A 546 -15.50 -18.44 70.78
C SER A 546 -14.46 -18.66 71.90
N ILE A 547 -13.17 -18.44 71.60
CA ILE A 547 -12.09 -18.50 72.59
C ILE A 547 -12.21 -17.36 73.60
N THR A 548 -12.44 -16.12 73.14
CA THR A 548 -12.57 -14.93 74.01
C THR A 548 -13.72 -15.06 75.00
N ALA A 549 -14.83 -15.69 74.60
CA ALA A 549 -15.98 -15.93 75.48
C ALA A 549 -15.64 -16.85 76.69
N GLY A 550 -14.72 -17.81 76.51
CA GLY A 550 -14.30 -18.74 77.56
C GLY A 550 -13.32 -18.15 78.59
N LEU A 551 -12.51 -17.16 78.20
CA LEU A 551 -11.43 -16.61 79.02
C LEU A 551 -11.93 -15.89 80.29
N LYS A 552 -13.10 -15.27 80.25
CA LYS A 552 -13.69 -14.58 81.41
C LYS A 552 -13.89 -15.52 82.60
N GLY A 553 -14.33 -16.76 82.35
CA GLY A 553 -14.53 -17.78 83.39
C GLY A 553 -13.21 -18.25 84.00
N LEU A 554 -12.17 -18.38 83.16
CA LEU A 554 -10.83 -18.79 83.59
C LEU A 554 -10.13 -17.73 84.45
N HIS A 555 -10.21 -16.44 84.06
CA HIS A 555 -9.65 -15.35 84.87
C HIS A 555 -10.35 -15.18 86.22
N MET A 556 -11.67 -15.38 86.28
CA MET A 556 -12.39 -15.40 87.56
C MET A 556 -12.00 -16.59 88.45
N ALA A 557 -11.80 -17.77 87.85
CA ALA A 557 -11.33 -18.95 88.60
C ALA A 557 -9.91 -18.74 89.15
N ALA A 558 -8.99 -18.18 88.36
CA ALA A 558 -7.64 -17.84 88.80
C ALA A 558 -7.66 -16.81 89.95
N ALA A 559 -8.46 -15.75 89.83
CA ALA A 559 -8.61 -14.76 90.90
C ALA A 559 -9.18 -15.33 92.19
N ALA A 560 -10.09 -16.32 92.11
CA ALA A 560 -10.59 -17.02 93.29
C ALA A 560 -9.50 -17.87 93.96
N LEU A 561 -8.58 -18.44 93.17
CA LEU A 561 -7.42 -19.19 93.69
C LEU A 561 -6.38 -18.26 94.33
N ASP A 562 -6.15 -17.06 93.78
CA ASP A 562 -5.19 -16.07 94.32
C ASP A 562 -5.64 -15.39 95.63
N MET A 563 -6.87 -15.66 96.08
CA MET A 563 -7.38 -15.19 97.37
C MET A 563 -6.94 -16.05 98.55
N VAL A 564 -6.51 -17.30 98.32
CA VAL A 564 -5.99 -18.12 99.42
C VAL A 564 -4.62 -17.60 99.87
N PRO A 565 -4.29 -17.66 101.18
CA PRO A 565 -2.98 -17.24 101.65
C PRO A 565 -1.88 -18.07 100.98
N ASN A 566 -0.78 -17.45 100.60
CA ASN A 566 0.38 -18.14 100.02
C ASN A 566 1.64 -18.05 100.89
N ILE A 567 1.59 -17.28 101.99
CA ILE A 567 2.65 -17.21 103.00
C ILE A 567 2.12 -17.82 104.30
N TYR A 568 2.84 -18.81 104.83
CA TYR A 568 2.50 -19.56 106.04
C TYR A 568 3.70 -19.59 107.00
N GLY A 569 3.45 -19.71 108.32
CA GLY A 569 4.48 -19.74 109.36
C GLY A 569 4.33 -18.61 110.39
N MET A 570 5.44 -17.98 110.80
CA MET A 570 5.44 -16.87 111.77
C MET A 570 4.75 -15.59 111.26
N ALA A 571 4.56 -15.47 109.94
CA ALA A 571 3.64 -14.53 109.31
C ALA A 571 2.64 -15.33 108.46
N VAL A 572 1.34 -15.04 108.61
CA VAL A 572 0.26 -15.67 107.84
C VAL A 572 -0.43 -14.59 107.01
N GLY A 573 -0.48 -14.78 105.69
CA GLY A 573 -1.07 -13.80 104.78
C GLY A 573 -0.60 -13.94 103.33
N GLY A 574 -0.55 -12.82 102.61
CA GLY A 574 -0.11 -12.77 101.21
C GLY A 574 -1.24 -12.89 100.16
N SER A 575 -2.50 -13.00 100.59
CA SER A 575 -3.67 -13.00 99.69
C SER A 575 -3.76 -11.72 98.86
N HIS A 576 -4.02 -11.85 97.56
CA HIS A 576 -4.18 -10.71 96.67
C HIS A 576 -5.65 -10.21 96.69
N TYR A 577 -5.98 -9.31 97.61
CA TYR A 577 -7.35 -8.78 97.75
C TYR A 577 -7.85 -8.00 96.52
N GLY A 578 -6.95 -7.47 95.68
CA GLY A 578 -7.29 -6.84 94.41
C GLY A 578 -7.57 -7.81 93.26
N ALA A 579 -7.37 -9.12 93.44
CA ALA A 579 -7.44 -10.12 92.36
C ALA A 579 -8.83 -10.21 91.72
N ILE A 580 -9.92 -10.13 92.50
CA ILE A 580 -11.29 -10.13 91.95
C ILE A 580 -11.54 -8.87 91.11
N ALA A 581 -11.21 -7.69 91.64
CA ALA A 581 -11.44 -6.43 90.93
C ALA A 581 -10.63 -6.37 89.62
N ASN A 582 -9.40 -6.88 89.64
CA ASN A 582 -8.57 -7.01 88.45
C ASN A 582 -9.14 -8.01 87.45
N ALA A 583 -9.63 -9.17 87.88
CA ALA A 583 -10.27 -10.16 87.00
C ALA A 583 -11.59 -9.65 86.39
N ILE A 584 -12.35 -8.82 87.09
CA ILE A 584 -13.55 -8.16 86.55
C ILE A 584 -13.14 -7.12 85.50
N ALA A 585 -12.11 -6.31 85.76
CA ALA A 585 -11.60 -5.33 84.80
C ALA A 585 -11.04 -6.00 83.54
N ILE A 586 -10.25 -7.07 83.69
CA ILE A 586 -9.76 -7.91 82.60
C ILE A 586 -10.93 -8.55 81.84
N GLY A 587 -11.93 -9.09 82.54
CA GLY A 587 -13.13 -9.65 81.93
C GLY A 587 -13.97 -8.62 81.16
N GLY A 588 -13.97 -7.35 81.60
CA GLY A 588 -14.56 -6.22 80.87
C GLY A 588 -13.79 -5.86 79.60
N GLY A 589 -12.45 -5.83 79.66
CA GLY A 589 -11.58 -5.64 78.50
C GLY A 589 -11.73 -6.75 77.46
N ILE A 590 -11.69 -8.01 77.89
CA ILE A 590 -11.90 -9.21 77.05
C ILE A 590 -13.27 -9.16 76.34
N ALA A 591 -14.31 -8.71 77.03
CA ALA A 591 -15.64 -8.57 76.42
C ALA A 591 -15.69 -7.45 75.36
N ALA A 592 -14.98 -6.33 75.59
CA ALA A 592 -14.87 -5.26 74.59
C ALA A 592 -14.09 -5.73 73.35
N ASP A 593 -12.98 -6.45 73.53
CA ASP A 593 -12.19 -7.03 72.43
C ASP A 593 -13.02 -8.07 71.64
N GLY A 594 -13.80 -8.90 72.33
CA GLY A 594 -14.73 -9.84 71.69
C GLY A 594 -15.80 -9.15 70.82
N LEU A 595 -16.30 -7.99 71.26
CA LEU A 595 -17.25 -7.18 70.46
C LEU A 595 -16.58 -6.50 69.27
N LEU A 596 -15.33 -6.04 69.39
CA LEU A 596 -14.56 -5.48 68.27
C LEU A 596 -14.26 -6.55 67.20
N ILE A 597 -13.89 -7.77 67.61
CA ILE A 597 -13.67 -8.90 66.68
C ILE A 597 -14.95 -9.22 65.88
N GLU A 598 -16.11 -9.22 66.54
CA GLU A 598 -17.39 -9.43 65.86
C GLU A 598 -17.76 -8.27 64.94
N ALA A 599 -17.51 -7.02 65.37
CA ALA A 599 -17.73 -5.83 64.53
C ALA A 599 -16.86 -5.87 63.27
N ASP A 600 -15.58 -6.25 63.40
CA ASP A 600 -14.66 -6.40 62.27
C ASP A 600 -15.09 -7.53 61.34
N LYS A 601 -15.51 -8.69 61.87
CA LYS A 601 -16.07 -9.80 61.08
C LYS A 601 -17.27 -9.34 60.25
N VAL A 602 -18.22 -8.64 60.88
CA VAL A 602 -19.40 -8.10 60.19
C VAL A 602 -18.97 -7.09 59.13
N SER A 603 -18.11 -6.12 59.48
CA SER A 603 -17.57 -5.12 58.55
C SER A 603 -16.92 -5.76 57.32
N GLN A 604 -16.07 -6.77 57.51
CA GLN A 604 -15.41 -7.51 56.43
C GLN A 604 -16.42 -8.20 55.51
N SER A 605 -17.40 -8.90 56.10
CA SER A 605 -18.46 -9.58 55.33
C SER A 605 -19.31 -8.59 54.52
N GLU A 606 -19.53 -7.40 55.06
CA GLU A 606 -20.28 -6.32 54.41
C GLU A 606 -19.49 -5.69 53.26
N ILE A 607 -18.20 -5.44 53.43
CA ILE A 607 -17.32 -4.95 52.35
C ILE A 607 -17.29 -5.97 51.20
N TRP A 608 -17.18 -7.27 51.47
CA TRP A 608 -17.24 -8.29 50.43
C TRP A 608 -18.59 -8.37 49.74
N ARG A 609 -19.69 -8.18 50.48
CA ARG A 609 -21.02 -8.07 49.90
C ARG A 609 -21.13 -6.85 48.97
N ARG A 610 -20.58 -5.70 49.36
CA ARG A 610 -20.51 -4.49 48.50
C ARG A 610 -19.66 -4.73 47.26
N ARG A 611 -18.49 -5.35 47.40
CA ARG A 611 -17.65 -5.77 46.28
C ARG A 611 -18.40 -6.69 45.30
N ARG A 612 -19.20 -7.63 45.83
CA ARG A 612 -20.03 -8.50 44.98
C ARG A 612 -21.10 -7.71 44.22
N GLN A 613 -21.72 -6.72 44.86
CA GLN A 613 -22.68 -5.81 44.19
C GLN A 613 -21.99 -5.00 43.07
N GLU A 614 -20.76 -4.53 43.29
CA GLU A 614 -19.97 -3.86 42.26
C GLU A 614 -19.67 -4.81 41.09
N TRP A 615 -19.26 -6.06 41.36
CA TRP A 615 -19.07 -7.08 40.33
C TRP A 615 -20.35 -7.37 39.55
N GLU A 616 -21.50 -7.41 40.22
CA GLU A 616 -22.80 -7.58 39.56
C GLU A 616 -23.09 -6.42 38.60
N ILE A 617 -22.88 -5.18 39.04
CA ILE A 617 -23.05 -3.98 38.21
C ILE A 617 -22.12 -4.04 36.99
N GLN A 618 -20.84 -4.36 37.19
CA GLN A 618 -19.88 -4.44 36.08
C GLN A 618 -20.17 -5.60 35.11
N ARG A 619 -20.62 -6.75 35.63
CA ARG A 619 -21.11 -7.86 34.81
C ARG A 619 -22.29 -7.43 33.95
N ASN A 620 -23.28 -6.77 34.54
CA ASN A 620 -24.48 -6.33 33.84
C ASN A 620 -24.16 -5.22 32.81
N ASN A 621 -23.24 -4.31 33.12
CA ASN A 621 -22.73 -3.31 32.18
C ASN A 621 -22.07 -3.99 30.96
N ALA A 622 -21.16 -4.95 31.19
CA ALA A 622 -20.51 -5.68 30.11
C ALA A 622 -21.52 -6.52 29.29
N GLN A 623 -22.54 -7.07 29.93
CA GLN A 623 -23.62 -7.79 29.25
C GLN A 623 -24.47 -6.87 28.36
N ALA A 624 -24.80 -5.67 28.85
CA ALA A 624 -25.52 -4.67 28.09
C ALA A 624 -24.69 -4.16 26.91
N GLU A 625 -23.39 -3.93 27.13
CA GLU A 625 -22.44 -3.54 26.08
C GLU A 625 -22.34 -4.61 24.98
N LEU A 626 -22.28 -5.90 25.34
CA LEU A 626 -22.33 -6.99 24.37
C LEU A 626 -23.59 -6.94 23.51
N LYS A 627 -24.77 -6.81 24.15
CA LYS A 627 -26.04 -6.70 23.43
C LYS A 627 -26.10 -5.48 22.52
N GLN A 628 -25.53 -4.36 22.95
CA GLN A 628 -25.42 -3.15 22.15
C GLN A 628 -24.53 -3.37 20.91
N ILE A 629 -23.37 -4.00 21.08
CA ILE A 629 -22.45 -4.29 19.97
C ILE A 629 -23.07 -5.32 19.01
N ASP A 630 -23.75 -6.34 19.52
CA ASP A 630 -24.48 -7.31 18.69
C ASP A 630 -25.56 -6.61 17.85
N ALA A 631 -26.29 -5.65 18.42
CA ALA A 631 -27.25 -4.83 17.67
C ALA A 631 -26.57 -3.92 16.64
N GLN A 632 -25.40 -3.35 16.96
CA GLN A 632 -24.61 -2.55 16.00
C GLN A 632 -24.09 -3.40 14.84
N LEU A 633 -23.63 -4.64 15.08
CA LEU A 633 -23.26 -5.59 14.03
C LEU A 633 -24.44 -5.94 13.13
N GLY A 634 -25.64 -6.09 13.72
CA GLY A 634 -26.89 -6.22 12.97
C GLY A 634 -27.15 -5.01 12.07
N SER A 635 -27.02 -3.79 12.61
CA SER A 635 -27.16 -2.55 11.82
C SER A 635 -26.10 -2.42 10.72
N LEU A 636 -24.85 -2.82 10.97
CA LEU A 636 -23.77 -2.78 9.99
C LEU A 636 -24.02 -3.76 8.85
N THR A 637 -24.55 -4.94 9.15
CA THR A 637 -24.96 -5.93 8.15
C THR A 637 -26.00 -5.34 7.19
N VAL A 638 -27.00 -4.62 7.70
CA VAL A 638 -27.99 -3.92 6.86
C VAL A 638 -27.32 -2.83 5.98
N ARG A 639 -26.38 -2.06 6.53
CA ARG A 639 -25.63 -1.06 5.73
C ARG A 639 -24.81 -1.72 4.62
N ARG A 640 -24.19 -2.86 4.91
CA ARG A 640 -23.44 -3.65 3.93
C ARG A 640 -24.34 -4.16 2.83
N GLU A 641 -25.50 -4.71 3.16
CA GLU A 641 -26.51 -5.14 2.17
C GLU A 641 -26.95 -3.98 1.28
N ALA A 642 -27.20 -2.80 1.86
CA ALA A 642 -27.51 -1.59 1.10
C ALA A 642 -26.35 -1.17 0.16
N ALA A 643 -25.10 -1.23 0.62
CA ALA A 643 -23.93 -0.93 -0.20
C ALA A 643 -23.73 -1.95 -1.35
N VAL A 644 -24.07 -3.23 -1.13
CA VAL A 644 -24.09 -4.26 -2.17
C VAL A 644 -25.19 -3.99 -3.20
N LEU A 645 -26.39 -3.60 -2.76
CA LEU A 645 -27.47 -3.17 -3.66
C LEU A 645 -27.07 -1.93 -4.47
N GLN A 646 -26.38 -0.96 -3.84
CA GLN A 646 -25.84 0.22 -4.52
C GLN A 646 -24.81 -0.16 -5.59
N LYS A 647 -23.91 -1.10 -5.30
CA LYS A 647 -22.98 -1.66 -6.30
C LYS A 647 -23.72 -2.31 -7.46
N THR A 648 -24.76 -3.09 -7.17
CA THR A 648 -25.61 -3.68 -8.22
C THR A 648 -26.30 -2.59 -9.05
N SER A 649 -26.80 -1.52 -8.42
CA SER A 649 -27.36 -0.37 -9.13
C SER A 649 -26.34 0.28 -10.08
N LEU A 650 -25.10 0.50 -9.62
CA LEU A 650 -24.01 1.04 -10.45
C LEU A 650 -23.64 0.09 -11.61
N LYS A 651 -23.66 -1.23 -11.39
CA LYS A 651 -23.48 -2.22 -12.47
C LYS A 651 -24.62 -2.15 -13.48
N THR A 652 -25.86 -2.03 -13.03
CA THR A 652 -27.00 -1.81 -13.94
C THR A 652 -26.86 -0.49 -14.70
N GLN A 653 -26.38 0.59 -14.08
CA GLN A 653 -26.10 1.85 -14.77
C GLN A 653 -24.97 1.70 -15.80
N GLN A 654 -23.94 0.91 -15.51
CA GLN A 654 -22.89 0.56 -16.48
C GLN A 654 -23.50 -0.18 -17.69
N GLU A 655 -24.33 -1.20 -17.44
CA GLU A 655 -25.03 -1.94 -18.51
C GLU A 655 -25.96 -1.03 -19.32
N GLN A 656 -26.68 -0.11 -18.68
CA GLN A 656 -27.52 0.88 -19.34
C GLN A 656 -26.71 1.84 -20.21
N THR A 657 -25.59 2.37 -19.68
CA THR A 657 -24.67 3.25 -20.42
C THR A 657 -24.08 2.52 -21.63
N HIS A 658 -23.69 1.25 -21.43
CA HIS A 658 -23.20 0.41 -22.52
C HIS A 658 -24.29 0.16 -23.57
N ALA A 659 -25.53 -0.12 -23.16
CA ALA A 659 -26.65 -0.29 -24.08
C ALA A 659 -26.95 1.00 -24.88
N GLN A 660 -26.86 2.17 -24.24
CA GLN A 660 -27.00 3.47 -24.92
C GLN A 660 -25.89 3.70 -25.95
N LEU A 661 -24.65 3.39 -25.59
CA LEU A 661 -23.49 3.49 -26.50
C LEU A 661 -23.65 2.54 -27.70
N VAL A 662 -24.04 1.28 -27.45
CA VAL A 662 -24.33 0.30 -28.52
C VAL A 662 -25.47 0.79 -29.41
N PHE A 663 -26.50 1.40 -28.83
CA PHE A 663 -27.60 2.00 -29.60
C PHE A 663 -27.10 3.15 -30.50
N LEU A 664 -26.28 4.07 -29.98
CA LEU A 664 -25.72 5.17 -30.79
C LEU A 664 -24.84 4.65 -31.94
N GLN A 665 -24.13 3.54 -31.75
CA GLN A 665 -23.34 2.91 -32.80
C GLN A 665 -24.22 2.21 -33.86
N ARG A 666 -25.29 1.52 -33.43
CA ARG A 666 -26.12 0.67 -34.31
C ARG A 666 -27.31 1.38 -34.95
N LYS A 667 -27.76 2.52 -34.42
CA LYS A 667 -28.87 3.28 -35.03
C LYS A 667 -28.51 3.68 -36.46
N PHE A 668 -29.51 3.78 -37.32
CA PHE A 668 -29.31 4.12 -38.72
C PHE A 668 -28.67 5.51 -38.90
N SER A 669 -29.18 6.52 -38.16
CA SER A 669 -28.66 7.88 -38.16
C SER A 669 -27.43 8.05 -37.25
N ASN A 670 -26.43 7.18 -37.42
CA ASN A 670 -25.18 7.24 -36.67
C ASN A 670 -24.17 8.22 -37.33
N GLN A 671 -23.04 8.43 -36.65
CA GLN A 671 -21.97 9.29 -37.15
C GLN A 671 -21.45 8.85 -38.53
N ALA A 672 -21.37 7.54 -38.80
CA ALA A 672 -20.89 7.01 -40.07
C ALA A 672 -21.81 7.40 -41.26
N LEU A 673 -23.13 7.39 -41.06
CA LEU A 673 -24.09 7.86 -42.06
C LEU A 673 -23.85 9.35 -42.37
N TYR A 674 -23.74 10.20 -41.34
CA TYR A 674 -23.52 11.63 -41.55
C TYR A 674 -22.16 11.95 -42.17
N ASN A 675 -21.10 11.19 -41.83
CA ASN A 675 -19.80 11.28 -42.50
C ASN A 675 -19.94 11.00 -44.00
N TRP A 676 -20.67 9.94 -44.37
CA TRP A 676 -20.93 9.58 -45.76
C TRP A 676 -21.79 10.63 -46.47
N LEU A 677 -22.88 11.09 -45.85
CA LEU A 677 -23.76 12.13 -46.39
C LEU A 677 -22.99 13.43 -46.63
N ARG A 678 -22.16 13.88 -45.67
CA ARG A 678 -21.32 15.07 -45.80
C ARG A 678 -20.36 14.91 -46.96
N GLY A 679 -19.63 13.79 -47.02
CA GLY A 679 -18.65 13.53 -48.08
C GLY A 679 -19.29 13.51 -49.47
N ARG A 680 -20.42 12.82 -49.61
CA ARG A 680 -21.13 12.73 -50.89
C ARG A 680 -21.76 14.06 -51.30
N LEU A 681 -22.44 14.76 -50.38
CA LEU A 681 -23.08 16.03 -50.70
C LEU A 681 -22.05 17.14 -50.95
N ALA A 682 -20.93 17.18 -50.23
CA ALA A 682 -19.85 18.13 -50.52
C ALA A 682 -19.29 17.96 -51.94
N ALA A 683 -19.12 16.71 -52.40
CA ALA A 683 -18.67 16.43 -53.77
C ALA A 683 -19.70 16.88 -54.81
N ILE A 684 -20.99 16.57 -54.61
CA ILE A 684 -22.08 17.02 -55.49
C ILE A 684 -22.17 18.56 -55.50
N TYR A 685 -22.09 19.18 -54.33
CA TYR A 685 -22.20 20.62 -54.15
C TYR A 685 -21.08 21.37 -54.88
N PHE A 686 -19.83 20.90 -54.78
CA PHE A 686 -18.71 21.49 -55.51
C PHE A 686 -18.86 21.37 -57.03
N GLN A 687 -19.22 20.17 -57.54
CA GLN A 687 -19.45 19.98 -58.97
C GLN A 687 -20.63 20.82 -59.49
N PHE A 688 -21.69 20.96 -58.69
CA PHE A 688 -22.85 21.76 -59.06
C PHE A 688 -22.55 23.27 -59.02
N TYR A 689 -21.67 23.71 -58.13
CA TYR A 689 -21.15 25.08 -58.12
C TYR A 689 -20.50 25.43 -59.45
N ASP A 690 -19.62 24.58 -59.99
CA ASP A 690 -18.94 24.82 -61.27
C ASP A 690 -19.95 24.97 -62.43
N LEU A 691 -21.01 24.15 -62.44
CA LEU A 691 -22.09 24.24 -63.42
C LEU A 691 -22.90 25.54 -63.27
N ALA A 692 -23.24 25.92 -62.04
CA ALA A 692 -23.99 27.13 -61.75
C ALA A 692 -23.21 28.39 -62.14
N VAL A 693 -21.92 28.46 -61.78
CA VAL A 693 -21.02 29.56 -62.20
C VAL A 693 -20.92 29.64 -63.71
N SER A 694 -20.79 28.50 -64.40
CA SER A 694 -20.74 28.47 -65.87
C SER A 694 -22.01 29.06 -66.50
N ARG A 695 -23.20 28.80 -65.93
CA ARG A 695 -24.47 29.39 -66.37
C ARG A 695 -24.56 30.89 -66.08
N CYS A 696 -24.05 31.32 -64.92
CA CYS A 696 -23.94 32.75 -64.60
C CYS A 696 -23.05 33.48 -65.62
N LEU A 697 -21.93 32.88 -66.03
CA LEU A 697 -21.07 33.42 -67.08
C LEU A 697 -21.74 33.43 -68.46
N MET A 698 -22.60 32.46 -68.78
CA MET A 698 -23.41 32.49 -70.01
C MET A 698 -24.42 33.65 -70.00
N ALA A 699 -25.05 33.93 -68.85
CA ALA A 699 -25.94 35.08 -68.68
C ALA A 699 -25.16 36.40 -68.83
N GLU A 700 -23.95 36.47 -68.26
CA GLU A 700 -23.03 37.60 -68.45
C GLU A 700 -22.69 37.78 -69.94
N MET A 701 -22.46 36.71 -70.69
CA MET A 701 -22.21 36.82 -72.13
C MET A 701 -23.42 37.30 -72.93
N ALA A 702 -24.62 36.80 -72.61
CA ALA A 702 -25.85 37.30 -73.22
C ALA A 702 -26.06 38.79 -72.93
N TYR A 703 -25.78 39.23 -71.69
CA TYR A 703 -25.81 40.65 -71.31
C TYR A 703 -24.87 41.49 -72.16
N ARG A 704 -23.59 41.08 -72.24
CA ARG A 704 -22.57 41.82 -73.02
C ARG A 704 -22.95 41.89 -74.50
N TRP A 705 -23.53 40.82 -75.04
CA TRP A 705 -23.97 40.79 -76.43
C TRP A 705 -25.19 41.66 -76.67
N GLU A 706 -26.17 41.67 -75.77
CA GLU A 706 -27.38 42.47 -75.91
C GLU A 706 -27.06 43.96 -75.78
N THR A 707 -26.33 44.38 -74.75
CA THR A 707 -26.01 45.80 -74.46
C THR A 707 -24.85 46.38 -75.30
N ASN A 708 -23.99 45.54 -75.89
CA ASN A 708 -22.72 45.90 -76.54
C ASN A 708 -21.63 46.41 -75.57
N GLU A 709 -21.74 46.10 -74.27
CA GLU A 709 -20.71 46.38 -73.27
C GLU A 709 -19.75 45.20 -73.09
N THR A 710 -18.71 45.11 -73.92
CA THR A 710 -17.77 43.97 -73.91
C THR A 710 -16.88 43.88 -72.66
N ASN A 711 -16.73 44.99 -71.91
CA ASN A 711 -15.90 45.09 -70.70
C ASN A 711 -16.68 44.90 -69.38
N ALA A 712 -18.00 44.80 -69.41
CA ALA A 712 -18.81 44.66 -68.20
C ALA A 712 -18.57 43.30 -67.52
N SER A 713 -18.26 43.28 -66.23
CA SER A 713 -18.08 42.03 -65.48
C SER A 713 -18.78 42.04 -64.12
N PHE A 714 -19.66 41.06 -63.92
CA PHE A 714 -20.51 40.94 -62.73
C PHE A 714 -20.15 39.70 -61.92
N ILE A 715 -19.83 38.57 -62.58
CA ILE A 715 -19.44 37.35 -61.89
C ILE A 715 -17.96 37.42 -61.52
N LYS A 716 -17.68 37.56 -60.22
CA LYS A 716 -16.31 37.66 -59.67
C LYS A 716 -15.85 36.32 -59.04
N PRO A 717 -14.54 36.02 -59.04
CA PRO A 717 -13.99 34.88 -58.30
C PRO A 717 -14.21 35.03 -56.78
N GLY A 718 -14.12 33.93 -56.03
CA GLY A 718 -14.16 33.95 -54.57
C GLY A 718 -15.53 33.69 -53.93
N ALA A 719 -16.56 33.37 -54.71
CA ALA A 719 -17.83 32.87 -54.19
C ALA A 719 -17.66 31.52 -53.46
N TRP A 720 -16.76 30.66 -53.94
CA TRP A 720 -16.39 29.41 -53.24
C TRP A 720 -15.20 29.62 -52.30
N GLN A 721 -15.41 29.32 -51.02
CA GLN A 721 -14.38 29.37 -49.96
C GLN A 721 -14.09 27.96 -49.42
N GLY A 722 -12.91 27.41 -49.74
CA GLY A 722 -12.54 26.05 -49.35
C GLY A 722 -12.48 25.82 -47.83
N THR A 723 -12.05 26.83 -47.06
CA THR A 723 -11.99 26.80 -45.59
C THR A 723 -13.35 26.56 -44.94
N HIS A 724 -14.43 26.99 -45.59
CA HIS A 724 -15.79 26.91 -45.09
C HIS A 724 -16.65 25.92 -45.89
N ALA A 725 -16.01 24.93 -46.52
CA ALA A 725 -16.67 23.92 -47.35
C ALA A 725 -17.53 24.50 -48.49
N GLY A 726 -17.23 25.72 -48.94
CA GLY A 726 -17.95 26.41 -50.00
C GLY A 726 -19.36 26.91 -49.62
N LEU A 727 -19.73 26.90 -48.35
CA LEU A 727 -21.01 27.46 -47.90
C LEU A 727 -21.15 28.94 -48.29
N LEU A 728 -22.37 29.40 -48.53
CA LEU A 728 -22.73 30.76 -48.99
C LEU A 728 -22.30 31.13 -50.43
N ALA A 729 -21.81 30.16 -51.21
CA ALA A 729 -21.45 30.40 -52.61
C ALA A 729 -22.66 30.76 -53.48
N GLY A 730 -23.83 30.13 -53.25
CA GLY A 730 -25.04 30.40 -54.00
C GLY A 730 -25.60 31.81 -53.74
N GLU A 731 -25.62 32.23 -52.49
CA GLU A 731 -26.06 33.56 -52.06
C GLU A 731 -25.20 34.65 -52.71
N THR A 732 -23.88 34.41 -52.79
CA THR A 732 -22.94 35.30 -53.47
C THR A 732 -23.21 35.39 -54.97
N LEU A 733 -23.45 34.26 -55.65
CA LEU A 733 -23.78 34.26 -57.08
C LEU A 733 -25.15 34.91 -57.36
N MET A 734 -26.13 34.71 -56.47
CA MET A 734 -27.46 35.29 -56.61
C MET A 734 -27.40 36.82 -56.56
N LEU A 735 -26.57 37.36 -55.64
CA LEU A 735 -26.29 38.79 -55.58
C LEU A 735 -25.68 39.30 -56.89
N ASN A 736 -24.69 38.58 -57.45
CA ASN A 736 -24.08 38.99 -58.71
C ASN A 736 -25.08 38.95 -59.88
N LEU A 737 -25.97 37.96 -59.94
CA LEU A 737 -27.04 37.90 -60.94
C LEU A 737 -28.04 39.05 -60.79
N ALA A 738 -28.42 39.41 -59.56
CA ALA A 738 -29.31 40.54 -59.30
C ALA A 738 -28.65 41.88 -59.69
N GLN A 739 -27.34 42.04 -59.47
CA GLN A 739 -26.60 43.22 -59.93
C GLN A 739 -26.59 43.34 -61.45
N MET A 740 -26.43 42.22 -62.15
CA MET A 740 -26.47 42.17 -63.61
C MET A 740 -27.87 42.47 -64.16
N GLU A 741 -28.93 41.98 -63.51
CA GLU A 741 -30.32 42.29 -63.86
C GLU A 741 -30.65 43.78 -63.65
N ASP A 742 -30.27 44.36 -62.51
CA ASP A 742 -30.47 45.78 -62.23
C ASP A 742 -29.73 46.66 -63.23
N ALA A 743 -28.49 46.29 -63.60
CA ALA A 743 -27.75 46.97 -64.65
C ALA A 743 -28.47 46.88 -66.01
N HIS A 744 -29.01 45.71 -66.35
CA HIS A 744 -29.77 45.50 -67.58
C HIS A 744 -31.01 46.39 -67.62
N LEU A 745 -31.83 46.39 -66.57
CA LEU A 745 -33.05 47.19 -66.51
C LEU A 745 -32.79 48.70 -66.58
N ARG A 746 -31.62 49.17 -66.12
CA ARG A 746 -31.23 50.59 -66.23
C ARG A 746 -30.71 50.95 -67.62
N GLN A 747 -30.09 50.01 -68.32
CA GLN A 747 -29.55 50.20 -69.67
C GLN A 747 -30.57 49.90 -70.77
N ASP A 748 -31.59 49.11 -70.47
CA ASP A 748 -32.64 48.76 -71.41
C ASP A 748 -33.44 50.01 -71.81
N GLN A 749 -33.63 50.16 -73.12
CA GLN A 749 -34.26 51.31 -73.73
C GLN A 749 -35.18 50.84 -74.85
N ARG A 750 -36.25 51.60 -75.11
CA ARG A 750 -37.08 51.38 -76.29
C ARG A 750 -36.26 51.72 -77.52
N VAL A 751 -35.78 50.69 -78.21
CA VAL A 751 -35.03 50.81 -79.45
C VAL A 751 -35.91 51.33 -80.58
N LEU A 752 -35.33 52.12 -81.49
CA LEU A 752 -36.02 52.53 -82.71
C LEU A 752 -35.86 51.40 -83.73
N GLU A 753 -36.97 50.75 -84.07
CA GLU A 753 -37.03 49.65 -85.03
C GLU A 753 -37.24 50.23 -86.42
N VAL A 754 -36.29 50.00 -87.32
CA VAL A 754 -36.29 50.55 -88.67
C VAL A 754 -36.16 49.42 -89.68
N GLU A 755 -37.00 49.46 -90.71
CA GLU A 755 -36.89 48.58 -91.86
C GLU A 755 -36.28 49.35 -93.04
N ARG A 756 -35.31 48.72 -93.70
CA ARG A 756 -34.72 49.23 -94.93
C ARG A 756 -34.71 48.14 -95.98
N THR A 757 -35.42 48.39 -97.07
CA THR A 757 -35.41 47.54 -98.26
C THR A 757 -34.24 47.93 -99.15
N VAL A 758 -33.40 46.96 -99.50
CA VAL A 758 -32.23 47.15 -100.35
C VAL A 758 -32.40 46.32 -101.62
N SER A 759 -32.43 47.01 -102.76
CA SER A 759 -32.34 46.40 -104.09
C SER A 759 -30.87 46.21 -104.45
N LEU A 760 -30.46 44.97 -104.74
CA LEU A 760 -29.09 44.72 -105.20
C LEU A 760 -28.89 45.22 -106.64
N ALA A 761 -29.91 45.19 -107.49
CA ALA A 761 -29.82 45.74 -108.84
C ALA A 761 -29.56 47.26 -108.84
N GLU A 762 -30.10 47.99 -107.86
CA GLU A 762 -29.81 49.42 -107.66
C GLU A 762 -28.37 49.61 -107.17
N ILE A 763 -27.95 48.89 -106.12
CA ILE A 763 -26.60 49.02 -105.55
C ILE A 763 -25.51 48.62 -106.56
N TYR A 764 -25.72 47.60 -107.38
CA TYR A 764 -24.74 47.20 -108.40
C TYR A 764 -24.66 48.18 -109.59
N LYS A 765 -25.72 48.97 -109.81
CA LYS A 765 -25.76 50.05 -110.81
C LYS A 765 -25.20 51.38 -110.31
N ASP A 766 -24.97 51.55 -109.00
CA ASP A 766 -24.55 52.82 -108.41
C ASP A 766 -23.13 52.66 -107.81
N GLY A 767 -22.10 52.63 -108.66
CA GLY A 767 -20.71 52.38 -108.23
C GLY A 767 -19.64 52.38 -109.33
N ASN A 768 -18.35 52.31 -108.98
CA ASN A 768 -17.28 52.17 -109.98
C ASN A 768 -17.31 50.74 -110.56
N GLY A 769 -17.68 50.60 -111.84
CA GLY A 769 -17.85 49.31 -112.51
C GLY A 769 -19.29 48.83 -112.61
N GLU A 770 -20.24 49.76 -112.77
CA GLU A 770 -21.69 49.52 -112.84
C GLU A 770 -22.04 48.40 -113.82
N PHE A 771 -22.88 47.47 -113.38
CA PHE A 771 -23.47 46.46 -114.25
C PHE A 771 -24.96 46.29 -113.93
N SER A 772 -25.74 45.99 -114.97
CA SER A 772 -27.14 45.61 -114.78
C SER A 772 -27.20 44.18 -114.25
N LEU A 773 -27.71 44.00 -113.03
CA LEU A 773 -27.80 42.67 -112.40
C LEU A 773 -28.51 41.64 -113.28
N THR A 774 -29.59 42.02 -113.96
CA THR A 774 -30.35 41.11 -114.85
C THR A 774 -29.54 40.65 -116.06
N GLU A 775 -28.89 41.59 -116.74
CA GLU A 775 -28.09 41.28 -117.94
C GLU A 775 -26.87 40.44 -117.58
N GLU A 776 -26.23 40.77 -116.47
CA GLU A 776 -25.00 40.11 -116.07
C GLU A 776 -25.25 38.75 -115.43
N ILE A 777 -26.35 38.55 -114.69
CA ILE A 777 -26.80 37.21 -114.30
C ILE A 777 -27.08 36.36 -115.54
N ALA A 778 -27.85 36.86 -116.51
CA ALA A 778 -28.17 36.12 -117.73
C ALA A 778 -26.91 35.72 -118.52
N LYS A 779 -25.90 36.61 -118.57
CA LYS A 779 -24.61 36.34 -119.19
C LYS A 779 -23.78 35.32 -118.40
N LEU A 780 -23.61 35.51 -117.10
CA LEU A 780 -22.82 34.63 -116.22
C LEU A 780 -23.39 33.21 -116.18
N VAL A 781 -24.72 33.08 -116.15
CA VAL A 781 -25.43 31.79 -116.13
C VAL A 781 -25.38 31.10 -117.50
N LYS A 782 -25.28 31.84 -118.60
CA LYS A 782 -25.12 31.31 -119.97
C LYS A 782 -23.69 30.87 -120.26
N ASP A 783 -22.71 31.69 -119.90
CA ASP A 783 -21.28 31.46 -120.18
C ASP A 783 -20.64 30.53 -119.13
N GLU A 784 -21.38 30.19 -118.06
CA GLU A 784 -21.00 29.30 -116.96
C GLU A 784 -19.67 29.69 -116.27
N SER A 785 -19.23 30.93 -116.48
CA SER A 785 -17.96 31.48 -116.02
C SER A 785 -17.99 33.02 -116.12
N GLY A 786 -17.14 33.68 -115.31
CA GLY A 786 -17.03 35.14 -115.27
C GLY A 786 -17.30 35.72 -113.87
N SER A 787 -17.12 37.03 -113.75
CA SER A 787 -17.45 37.78 -112.54
C SER A 787 -17.73 39.24 -112.88
N ALA A 788 -18.66 39.85 -112.17
CA ALA A 788 -18.90 41.28 -112.20
C ALA A 788 -18.57 41.89 -110.82
N ILE A 789 -17.94 43.06 -110.82
CA ILE A 789 -17.47 43.73 -109.61
C ILE A 789 -17.89 45.20 -109.70
N SER A 790 -18.62 45.66 -108.70
CA SER A 790 -18.96 47.07 -108.49
C SER A 790 -18.58 47.45 -107.07
N GLY A 791 -17.50 48.25 -106.92
CA GLY A 791 -16.91 48.55 -105.62
C GLY A 791 -16.45 47.31 -104.84
N ASN A 792 -16.90 47.14 -103.60
CA ASN A 792 -16.65 45.95 -102.77
C ASN A 792 -17.67 44.83 -102.99
N ASN A 793 -18.66 45.06 -103.85
CA ASN A 793 -19.77 44.16 -104.10
C ASN A 793 -19.46 43.32 -105.34
N THR A 794 -19.68 42.01 -105.26
CA THR A 794 -19.28 41.08 -106.33
C THR A 794 -20.42 40.15 -106.69
N LEU A 795 -20.57 39.88 -107.98
CA LEU A 795 -21.42 38.82 -108.52
C LEU A 795 -20.50 37.83 -109.24
N LYS A 796 -20.30 36.66 -108.65
CA LYS A 796 -19.34 35.66 -109.15
C LYS A 796 -19.77 34.25 -108.81
N PHE A 797 -19.20 33.26 -109.49
CA PHE A 797 -19.29 31.89 -109.03
C PHE A 797 -18.42 31.66 -107.79
N GLY A 798 -18.90 30.79 -106.89
CA GLY A 798 -18.16 30.39 -105.69
C GLY A 798 -16.89 29.60 -106.02
N THR A 799 -16.06 29.33 -104.99
CA THR A 799 -14.87 28.47 -105.11
C THR A 799 -15.10 27.13 -104.40
N GLY A 800 -14.31 26.10 -104.74
CA GLY A 800 -14.45 24.76 -104.17
C GLY A 800 -15.81 24.11 -104.48
N ASP A 801 -16.48 23.56 -103.47
CA ASP A 801 -17.80 22.90 -103.60
C ASP A 801 -18.93 23.85 -104.07
N ALA A 802 -18.69 25.17 -104.04
CA ALA A 802 -19.61 26.19 -104.50
C ALA A 802 -19.34 26.66 -105.95
N GLN A 803 -18.50 25.96 -106.73
CA GLN A 803 -18.16 26.36 -108.11
C GLN A 803 -19.34 26.50 -109.07
N THR A 804 -20.41 25.72 -108.86
CA THR A 804 -21.66 25.83 -109.64
C THR A 804 -22.67 26.78 -109.01
N SER A 805 -22.30 27.45 -107.91
CA SER A 805 -23.17 28.37 -107.18
C SER A 805 -22.86 29.81 -107.57
N LEU A 806 -23.88 30.57 -107.94
CA LEU A 806 -23.76 32.00 -108.20
C LEU A 806 -23.90 32.76 -106.88
N GLN A 807 -22.95 33.63 -106.57
CA GLN A 807 -22.89 34.37 -105.31
C GLN A 807 -22.96 35.87 -105.57
N ALA A 808 -23.97 36.50 -104.98
CA ALA A 808 -24.11 37.93 -104.89
C ALA A 808 -23.64 38.37 -103.49
N SER A 809 -22.53 39.10 -103.44
CA SER A 809 -21.99 39.64 -102.19
C SER A 809 -22.18 41.14 -102.12
N ILE A 810 -22.54 41.61 -100.93
CA ILE A 810 -22.76 43.02 -100.60
C ILE A 810 -22.06 43.38 -99.29
N SER A 811 -21.27 44.46 -99.33
CA SER A 811 -20.63 45.09 -98.18
C SER A 811 -21.66 45.91 -97.41
N LEU A 812 -21.77 45.69 -96.09
CA LEU A 812 -22.70 46.45 -95.25
C LEU A 812 -22.35 47.96 -95.19
N ALA A 813 -21.05 48.30 -95.28
CA ALA A 813 -20.60 49.70 -95.36
C ALA A 813 -21.12 50.42 -96.62
N ASP A 814 -21.20 49.69 -97.74
CA ASP A 814 -21.59 50.26 -99.04
C ASP A 814 -23.10 50.57 -99.08
N LEU A 815 -23.90 49.91 -98.23
CA LEU A 815 -25.31 50.22 -98.06
C LEU A 815 -25.54 51.61 -97.47
N GLN A 816 -24.55 52.15 -96.74
CA GLN A 816 -24.65 53.45 -96.06
C GLN A 816 -25.90 53.59 -95.17
N ILE A 817 -26.36 52.49 -94.56
CA ILE A 817 -27.56 52.46 -93.68
C ILE A 817 -27.44 53.51 -92.56
N ARG A 818 -26.21 53.75 -92.08
CA ARG A 818 -25.98 54.80 -91.09
C ARG A 818 -26.38 56.20 -91.55
N LYS A 819 -26.28 56.50 -92.85
CA LYS A 819 -26.61 57.83 -93.39
C LYS A 819 -28.11 58.06 -93.61
N ASP A 820 -28.93 57.01 -93.56
CA ASP A 820 -30.40 57.13 -93.70
C ASP A 820 -31.01 58.05 -92.63
N TYR A 821 -30.35 58.16 -91.47
CA TYR A 821 -30.73 59.05 -90.37
C TYR A 821 -29.50 59.84 -89.89
N PRO A 822 -29.60 61.16 -89.68
CA PRO A 822 -28.44 62.01 -89.36
C PRO A 822 -27.86 61.73 -87.98
N GLU A 823 -26.53 61.61 -87.91
CA GLU A 823 -25.78 61.54 -86.65
C GLU A 823 -25.89 62.87 -85.87
N GLY A 824 -26.05 62.79 -84.54
CA GLY A 824 -26.12 63.98 -83.67
C GLY A 824 -27.49 64.66 -83.57
N SER A 825 -28.54 64.07 -84.14
CA SER A 825 -29.93 64.57 -84.09
C SER A 825 -30.74 64.11 -82.86
N GLY A 826 -30.10 63.45 -81.89
CA GLY A 826 -30.77 62.74 -80.79
C GLY A 826 -31.19 61.31 -81.13
N VAL A 827 -30.99 60.88 -82.39
CA VAL A 827 -31.13 59.49 -82.83
C VAL A 827 -29.81 58.75 -82.54
N GLY A 828 -29.89 57.60 -81.85
CA GLY A 828 -28.74 56.91 -81.24
C GLY A 828 -27.60 56.48 -82.19
N ASN A 829 -26.42 56.26 -81.60
CA ASN A 829 -25.17 55.98 -82.32
C ASN A 829 -24.90 54.50 -82.58
N VAL A 830 -25.59 53.60 -81.88
CA VAL A 830 -25.41 52.16 -82.05
C VAL A 830 -26.53 51.62 -82.92
N ARG A 831 -26.18 51.05 -84.07
CA ARG A 831 -27.14 50.51 -85.04
C ARG A 831 -26.84 49.05 -85.30
N ARG A 832 -27.80 48.18 -85.01
CA ARG A 832 -27.59 46.73 -85.07
C ARG A 832 -28.72 46.03 -85.80
N ILE A 833 -28.36 45.08 -86.66
CA ILE A 833 -29.31 44.25 -87.40
C ILE A 833 -30.17 43.47 -86.39
N LYS A 834 -31.48 43.50 -86.59
CA LYS A 834 -32.46 42.70 -85.85
C LYS A 834 -32.86 41.45 -86.63
N GLN A 835 -33.06 41.59 -87.94
CA GLN A 835 -33.44 40.52 -88.84
C GLN A 835 -33.09 40.90 -90.27
N ILE A 836 -32.79 39.90 -91.09
CA ILE A 836 -32.74 40.05 -92.54
C ILE A 836 -33.73 39.06 -93.16
N SER A 837 -34.62 39.54 -94.02
CA SER A 837 -35.45 38.70 -94.89
C SER A 837 -35.09 38.94 -96.35
N VAL A 838 -35.30 37.93 -97.20
CA VAL A 838 -34.94 38.01 -98.62
C VAL A 838 -36.17 37.84 -99.51
N THR A 839 -36.29 38.70 -100.53
CA THR A 839 -37.28 38.61 -101.59
C THR A 839 -36.59 38.53 -102.94
N LEU A 840 -37.04 37.60 -103.78
CA LEU A 840 -36.46 37.25 -105.07
C LEU A 840 -37.57 37.34 -106.12
N PRO A 841 -37.78 38.51 -106.75
CA PRO A 841 -38.74 38.68 -107.82
C PRO A 841 -38.31 37.91 -109.09
N ALA A 842 -38.67 36.63 -109.15
CA ALA A 842 -38.45 35.71 -110.27
C ALA A 842 -39.75 34.97 -110.64
N LEU A 843 -39.86 34.49 -111.88
CA LEU A 843 -41.00 33.68 -112.33
C LEU A 843 -40.81 32.23 -111.87
N LEU A 844 -41.35 31.90 -110.70
CA LEU A 844 -41.35 30.53 -110.17
C LEU A 844 -42.53 29.74 -110.72
N GLY A 845 -42.28 28.50 -111.17
CA GLY A 845 -43.34 27.57 -111.54
C GLY A 845 -44.17 27.14 -110.33
N PRO A 846 -45.45 26.77 -110.50
CA PRO A 846 -46.24 26.18 -109.41
C PRO A 846 -45.51 24.97 -108.80
N TYR A 847 -45.35 24.97 -107.47
CA TYR A 847 -44.60 23.95 -106.71
C TYR A 847 -43.09 23.87 -107.00
N GLN A 848 -42.50 24.92 -107.55
CA GLN A 848 -41.05 25.04 -107.71
C GLN A 848 -40.48 25.97 -106.63
N ASP A 849 -39.49 25.47 -105.89
CA ASP A 849 -38.81 26.19 -104.81
C ASP A 849 -37.53 26.88 -105.28
N VAL A 850 -37.10 27.89 -104.51
CA VAL A 850 -35.79 28.52 -104.63
C VAL A 850 -34.83 27.86 -103.65
N GLN A 851 -33.56 27.77 -104.01
CA GLN A 851 -32.53 27.33 -103.10
C GLN A 851 -31.49 28.43 -102.98
N ALA A 852 -31.45 29.14 -101.85
CA ALA A 852 -30.41 30.12 -101.61
C ALA A 852 -29.97 30.15 -100.14
N ILE A 853 -28.73 30.57 -99.89
CA ILE A 853 -28.16 30.70 -98.55
C ILE A 853 -27.59 32.10 -98.43
N LEU A 854 -28.08 32.84 -97.44
CA LEU A 854 -27.49 34.10 -97.00
C LEU A 854 -26.49 33.80 -95.87
N SER A 855 -25.30 34.35 -95.97
CA SER A 855 -24.22 34.13 -95.01
C SER A 855 -23.50 35.42 -94.66
N TYR A 856 -22.90 35.48 -93.47
CA TYR A 856 -22.13 36.64 -92.99
C TYR A 856 -20.66 36.29 -92.74
N GLY A 857 -19.76 37.13 -93.23
CA GLY A 857 -18.32 36.85 -93.26
C GLY A 857 -17.59 36.89 -91.90
N ASN A 858 -18.09 37.63 -90.90
CA ASN A 858 -17.43 37.76 -89.60
C ASN A 858 -18.19 36.99 -88.50
N LYS A 859 -17.55 35.98 -87.90
CA LYS A 859 -18.19 35.10 -86.90
C LYS A 859 -18.01 35.55 -85.45
N THR A 860 -17.29 36.64 -85.18
CA THR A 860 -16.98 37.06 -83.81
C THR A 860 -18.21 37.56 -83.07
N GLY A 861 -18.50 36.97 -81.91
CA GLY A 861 -19.57 37.42 -80.99
C GLY A 861 -20.96 36.85 -81.26
N LEU A 862 -21.19 36.24 -82.43
CA LEU A 862 -22.46 35.57 -82.73
C LEU A 862 -22.58 34.23 -82.00
N ALA A 863 -23.80 33.88 -81.59
CA ALA A 863 -24.10 32.54 -81.15
C ALA A 863 -23.92 31.54 -82.30
N LYS A 864 -23.54 30.30 -81.98
CA LYS A 864 -23.28 29.26 -82.97
C LYS A 864 -24.52 28.99 -83.82
N GLY A 865 -24.44 29.23 -85.13
CA GLY A 865 -25.54 29.02 -86.08
C GLY A 865 -26.30 30.31 -86.46
N CYS A 866 -26.00 31.46 -85.84
CA CYS A 866 -26.62 32.74 -86.18
C CYS A 866 -25.92 33.48 -87.33
N GLU A 867 -24.88 32.89 -87.95
CA GLU A 867 -24.12 33.50 -89.04
C GLU A 867 -24.64 33.17 -90.45
N ALA A 868 -25.72 32.38 -90.57
CA ALA A 868 -26.27 31.93 -91.84
C ALA A 868 -27.81 31.78 -91.78
N LEU A 869 -28.45 31.89 -92.95
CA LEU A 869 -29.89 31.83 -93.15
C LEU A 869 -30.18 31.17 -94.50
N ALA A 870 -31.13 30.23 -94.55
CA ALA A 870 -31.53 29.54 -95.77
C ALA A 870 -32.83 30.13 -96.34
N ILE A 871 -32.96 30.21 -97.66
CA ILE A 871 -34.11 30.81 -98.35
C ILE A 871 -34.74 29.75 -99.25
N SER A 872 -36.06 29.57 -99.15
CA SER A 872 -36.79 28.50 -99.84
C SER A 872 -37.88 29.00 -100.78
N HIS A 873 -38.68 29.99 -100.35
CA HIS A 873 -39.81 30.46 -101.18
C HIS A 873 -39.55 31.83 -101.82
N GLY A 874 -38.53 32.56 -101.35
CA GLY A 874 -38.04 33.78 -101.99
C GLY A 874 -39.03 34.95 -101.96
N MET A 875 -40.03 34.96 -101.08
CA MET A 875 -41.00 36.05 -100.94
C MET A 875 -41.07 36.50 -99.48
N ASN A 876 -40.26 37.51 -99.13
CA ASN A 876 -40.05 37.99 -97.76
C ASN A 876 -39.68 36.87 -96.77
N ASP A 877 -38.74 36.01 -97.17
CA ASP A 877 -38.34 34.82 -96.42
C ASP A 877 -37.31 35.16 -95.35
N SER A 878 -37.62 34.86 -94.08
CA SER A 878 -36.71 35.06 -92.92
C SER A 878 -35.77 33.88 -92.67
N GLY A 879 -35.93 32.79 -93.43
CA GLY A 879 -35.20 31.53 -93.29
C GLY A 879 -35.54 30.68 -92.07
N GLN A 880 -36.52 31.11 -91.27
CA GLN A 880 -37.21 30.28 -90.30
C GLN A 880 -38.56 29.82 -90.87
N PHE A 881 -39.06 28.67 -90.42
CA PHE A 881 -40.41 28.20 -90.80
C PHE A 881 -41.51 29.15 -90.32
N GLN A 882 -41.35 29.70 -89.12
CA GLN A 882 -42.18 30.74 -88.55
C GLN A 882 -41.26 31.76 -87.87
N LEU A 883 -41.43 33.03 -88.20
CA LEU A 883 -40.67 34.12 -87.58
C LEU A 883 -41.32 34.47 -86.24
N ASP A 884 -40.54 34.36 -85.16
CA ASP A 884 -41.00 34.70 -83.81
C ASP A 884 -40.02 35.67 -83.12
N PHE A 885 -40.44 36.93 -82.98
CA PHE A 885 -39.65 37.93 -82.26
C PHE A 885 -39.62 37.71 -80.74
N ASN A 886 -40.61 37.00 -80.20
CA ASN A 886 -40.70 36.66 -78.78
C ASN A 886 -39.92 35.38 -78.44
N ASP A 887 -39.30 34.71 -79.43
CA ASP A 887 -38.40 33.60 -79.14
C ASP A 887 -37.28 34.10 -78.23
N GLY A 888 -36.96 33.30 -77.23
CA GLY A 888 -35.87 33.57 -76.30
C GLY A 888 -34.50 33.42 -76.94
N LYS A 889 -34.41 33.01 -78.21
CA LYS A 889 -33.16 32.86 -78.96
C LYS A 889 -32.86 34.09 -79.82
N PHE A 890 -31.57 34.34 -80.07
CA PHE A 890 -31.15 35.31 -81.08
C PHE A 890 -31.54 34.82 -82.49
N LEU A 891 -32.10 35.71 -83.29
CA LEU A 891 -32.37 35.48 -84.71
C LEU A 891 -31.03 35.42 -85.48
N PRO A 892 -30.99 34.76 -86.66
CA PRO A 892 -29.84 34.86 -87.54
C PRO A 892 -29.49 36.33 -87.83
N PHE A 893 -28.22 36.66 -87.76
CA PHE A 893 -27.66 38.01 -87.94
C PHE A 893 -28.02 39.05 -86.87
N GLU A 894 -28.76 38.66 -85.81
CA GLU A 894 -29.16 39.59 -84.76
C GLU A 894 -27.95 40.09 -83.96
N GLY A 895 -27.79 41.42 -83.92
CA GLY A 895 -26.71 42.10 -83.24
C GLY A 895 -25.49 42.43 -84.11
N ILE A 896 -25.52 42.17 -85.42
CA ILE A 896 -24.46 42.62 -86.33
C ILE A 896 -24.50 44.15 -86.47
N ASP A 897 -23.33 44.79 -86.50
CA ASP A 897 -23.21 46.22 -86.77
C ASP A 897 -23.56 46.51 -88.24
N VAL A 898 -24.38 47.54 -88.48
CA VAL A 898 -24.90 47.85 -89.83
C VAL A 898 -23.84 48.35 -90.82
N ASP A 899 -22.62 48.68 -90.39
CA ASP A 899 -21.56 49.18 -91.29
C ASP A 899 -20.39 48.21 -91.45
N GLN A 900 -20.36 47.12 -90.68
CA GLN A 900 -19.22 46.21 -90.69
C GLN A 900 -19.59 44.85 -91.25
N GLY A 901 -18.73 44.35 -92.15
CA GLY A 901 -18.81 43.00 -92.68
C GLY A 901 -19.52 42.90 -94.03
N THR A 902 -19.68 41.65 -94.48
CA THR A 902 -20.14 41.33 -95.83
C THR A 902 -21.23 40.27 -95.74
N LEU A 903 -22.35 40.55 -96.39
CA LEU A 903 -23.43 39.59 -96.61
C LEU A 903 -23.25 38.95 -97.99
N THR A 904 -23.33 37.63 -98.04
CA THR A 904 -23.21 36.88 -99.28
C THR A 904 -24.43 35.99 -99.45
N LEU A 905 -25.21 36.27 -100.49
CA LEU A 905 -26.32 35.43 -100.94
C LEU A 905 -25.82 34.48 -102.04
N SER A 906 -25.87 33.18 -101.75
CA SER A 906 -25.40 32.13 -102.64
C SER A 906 -26.58 31.32 -103.19
N PHE A 907 -26.64 31.14 -104.51
CA PHE A 907 -27.60 30.30 -105.23
C PHE A 907 -26.92 29.03 -105.72
N PRO A 908 -27.14 27.87 -105.07
CA PRO A 908 -26.56 26.61 -105.51
C PRO A 908 -27.13 26.14 -106.86
N ASN A 909 -26.36 25.39 -107.63
CA ASN A 909 -26.78 24.81 -108.92
C ASN A 909 -27.28 25.87 -109.93
N ALA A 910 -26.63 27.03 -109.97
CA ALA A 910 -27.01 28.17 -110.81
C ALA A 910 -26.93 27.87 -112.31
N THR A 911 -26.03 26.98 -112.74
CA THR A 911 -25.92 26.51 -114.13
C THR A 911 -26.87 25.35 -114.47
N GLY A 912 -27.54 24.77 -113.46
CA GLY A 912 -28.39 23.58 -113.59
C GLY A 912 -29.85 23.84 -113.20
N LYS A 913 -30.28 23.27 -112.06
CA LYS A 913 -31.70 23.30 -111.61
C LYS A 913 -32.26 24.72 -111.48
N GLN A 914 -31.45 25.70 -111.10
CA GLN A 914 -31.88 27.09 -110.90
C GLN A 914 -31.63 28.01 -112.10
N LYS A 915 -31.09 27.48 -113.21
CA LYS A 915 -30.74 28.26 -114.40
C LYS A 915 -31.89 29.14 -114.90
N THR A 916 -33.04 28.51 -115.13
CA THR A 916 -34.24 29.18 -115.67
C THR A 916 -34.84 30.20 -114.71
N MET A 917 -34.73 29.94 -113.40
CA MET A 917 -35.18 30.86 -112.36
C MET A 917 -34.29 32.10 -112.31
N LEU A 918 -32.96 31.91 -112.32
CA LEU A 918 -31.98 33.00 -112.30
C LEU A 918 -32.05 33.85 -113.58
N GLU A 919 -32.31 33.25 -114.74
CA GLU A 919 -32.56 33.98 -116.00
C GLU A 919 -33.84 34.85 -115.93
N SER A 920 -34.81 34.47 -115.10
CA SER A 920 -36.05 35.23 -114.87
C SER A 920 -35.97 36.19 -113.67
N LEU A 921 -34.84 36.22 -112.96
CA LEU A 921 -34.67 37.01 -111.75
C LEU A 921 -34.43 38.46 -112.14
N ASN A 922 -35.33 39.34 -111.72
CA ASN A 922 -35.24 40.76 -112.03
C ASN A 922 -34.34 41.51 -111.05
N ASP A 923 -34.30 41.06 -109.80
CA ASP A 923 -33.59 41.72 -108.71
C ASP A 923 -33.38 40.75 -107.53
N ILE A 924 -32.52 41.11 -106.60
CA ILE A 924 -32.43 40.52 -105.27
C ILE A 924 -32.74 41.61 -104.26
N ILE A 925 -33.75 41.41 -103.43
CA ILE A 925 -34.22 42.39 -102.46
C ILE A 925 -33.96 41.88 -101.05
N LEU A 926 -33.23 42.65 -100.25
CA LEU A 926 -33.02 42.40 -98.83
C LEU A 926 -33.91 43.33 -98.01
N HIS A 927 -34.70 42.78 -97.10
CA HIS A 927 -35.42 43.53 -96.07
C HIS A 927 -34.59 43.48 -94.80
N ILE A 928 -33.81 44.54 -94.55
CA ILE A 928 -32.94 44.65 -93.39
C ILE A 928 -33.71 45.39 -92.31
N HIS A 929 -34.15 44.66 -91.29
CA HIS A 929 -34.67 45.24 -90.06
C HIS A 929 -33.49 45.46 -89.13
N TYR A 930 -33.30 46.69 -88.68
CA TYR A 930 -32.25 47.06 -87.73
C TYR A 930 -32.82 47.92 -86.61
N THR A 931 -32.06 48.00 -85.53
CA THR A 931 -32.39 48.75 -84.33
C THR A 931 -31.40 49.88 -84.16
N ILE A 932 -31.89 51.05 -83.77
CA ILE A 932 -31.07 52.20 -83.40
C ILE A 932 -31.22 52.44 -81.90
N ARG A 933 -30.08 52.55 -81.21
CA ARG A 933 -30.01 52.83 -79.77
C ARG A 933 -28.85 53.76 -79.44
N GLN A 934 -28.92 54.41 -78.28
CA GLN A 934 -27.92 55.36 -77.83
C GLN A 934 -26.80 54.70 -77.04
#